data_AF-A0A1Q3QCC7-F1
#
_entry.id   AF-A0A1Q3QCC7-F1
#
_cell.length_a   1.000
_cell.length_b   1.000
_cell.length_c   1.000
_cell.angle_alpha   90.00
_cell.angle_beta   90.00
_cell.angle_gamma   90.00
#
_symmetry.space_group_name_H-M   'P 1'
#
loop_
_entity.id
_entity.type
_entity.pdbx_description
1 polymer ?
#
loop_
_entity_poly.entity_id
_entity_poly.type
_entity_poly.pdbx_seq_one_letter_code
_entity_poly.pdbx_strand_id
1 'polypeptide(L)'
;MVNENVTHFMREFLIAIIAVIIVIMLLLPLRVAAVAATAIPMTIATTIALMHTFGIELHQVSLISLIVVLGMVVDDAIVVTDNYVDLLDKGVSRWTAAWRSASDLVVPILTATLTIIASFMPMIILKGAIGEFVHDLPITVSLALTSSFIVAMVLTPILCLFFIKKGIHPHPENGNGGDAEKKESKKSFGLDLLQKVYNKTIDWGADHKTLVIVCSMLFIVFAVLLFKFGIRQRFMPYAERNQFIVELWMPTGTKLETTQRATAKIENEIKDDKRLVSYATFTGTSAPRVYYSFSPEFPVTNYSQILINTLDIKSTETFAHDLSKKIDALVPEGMAQVRLMQQGQPLIAPVEVRISGDNIQKLREIGEQVKAILKSKPGSYLVHDDFHEDFYGVNIKLKENAARLGFTTSSVSQIVYTGFKGYVVSSMYEGDKSVDIVLRMDSVKRESLQDLENIYVESPVTGASIPLRQIAEISPDWQTGRIKHRDGVRSLSILSETKDNVLPSELLDEIRPEITRLNLPVGYSIEYGGEYANQNEVMAPMFIALFISLVLIFLILLFQFKTLKEVFIIILTIPLSLLGAVFGLYVTGNYFGLTAFMGIVSLSGIVVRNAIILIDHTNELIRDHGMDIRTAAIESGKRRLRPVFLTAMAAAVGVFPMILSGSSLWSPMASVIAFGVTWSMVVALLTVPVLYIVIVKPKDVVKKNKYDDKNKGKTSGRPPIMAVIAILILLSPALTAQETSRRFTLDQIQEMAVQNNRSLKIKQMQVKEKEQKIKEDKVMLFPSVNVGSSYMYSESLPKLTVGKGAFGELPMQYILDDGSIQNVTVSLPNENTTYEMGKHNMFNTSVILYQPILQIPKINTGVNVSKTDLAISKEEQRKTTMQIKQAAEKLYYGLLILEKQKEEAELKKQAAGEKLNEAESAVSAGKATASAQLGLNASLADEEQNLLKINIQIDDYTADLKRLTGISDSVTFILDKPAVNDHMLLPVADSMSILALRENTDLKIANLTLANAKYAIKASKLSYIPDLGIFGGYSYQKGNSLFPENNTFIGIAFRWNIQDAFSNSYVKKQRDWRKMQAEENIINIREQIDVDVAKSYRRLSQYADLISVARKAVNYRKEELKVEADKQSSGLNNSSDYLTAKASLAKAEADLYAAQLNYRMAQTDLQILAGIY
;
A
#
# COMPACT_ATOMS: atom_id res chain seq x y z
N MET A 1 -3.69 -1.08 -33.27
CA MET A 1 -3.31 -0.60 -31.92
C MET A 1 -2.68 -1.67 -31.02
N VAL A 2 -3.39 -2.64 -30.44
CA VAL A 2 -2.76 -3.64 -29.51
C VAL A 2 -1.67 -4.46 -30.22
N ASN A 3 -1.96 -4.98 -31.41
CA ASN A 3 -1.00 -5.78 -32.18
C ASN A 3 0.23 -4.96 -32.62
N GLU A 4 0.04 -3.69 -33.01
CA GLU A 4 1.13 -2.78 -33.37
C GLU A 4 2.02 -2.45 -32.17
N ASN A 5 1.42 -2.16 -31.01
CA ASN A 5 2.16 -1.89 -29.78
C ASN A 5 2.97 -3.13 -29.36
N VAL A 6 2.35 -4.33 -29.33
CA VAL A 6 3.07 -5.57 -28.99
C VAL A 6 4.19 -5.85 -29.99
N THR A 7 3.96 -5.67 -31.29
CA THR A 7 4.98 -5.87 -32.33
C THR A 7 6.13 -4.86 -32.16
N HIS A 8 5.82 -3.60 -31.86
CA HIS A 8 6.82 -2.57 -31.58
C HIS A 8 7.67 -2.93 -30.36
N PHE A 9 7.05 -3.31 -29.25
CA PHE A 9 7.76 -3.72 -28.03
C PHE A 9 8.59 -5.00 -28.23
N MET A 10 8.07 -5.99 -28.97
CA MET A 10 8.82 -7.20 -29.32
C MET A 10 10.05 -6.87 -30.19
N ARG A 11 9.92 -5.90 -31.10
CA ARG A 11 11.05 -5.40 -31.89
C ARG A 11 12.09 -4.73 -31.00
N GLU A 12 11.68 -3.85 -30.08
CA GLU A 12 12.59 -3.22 -29.11
C GLU A 12 13.31 -4.24 -28.22
N PHE A 13 12.57 -5.24 -27.73
CA PHE A 13 13.15 -6.34 -26.95
C PHE A 13 14.19 -7.12 -27.76
N LEU A 14 13.89 -7.45 -29.02
CA LEU A 14 14.83 -8.16 -29.89
C LEU A 14 16.06 -7.32 -30.25
N ILE A 15 15.89 -6.01 -30.44
CA ILE A 15 17.00 -5.06 -30.60
C ILE A 15 17.89 -5.06 -29.35
N ALA A 16 17.30 -5.06 -28.15
CA ALA A 16 18.07 -5.13 -26.90
C ALA A 16 18.87 -6.44 -26.79
N ILE A 17 18.27 -7.59 -27.12
CA ILE A 17 18.96 -8.89 -27.16
C ILE A 17 20.15 -8.84 -28.13
N ILE A 18 19.93 -8.37 -29.35
CA ILE A 18 20.99 -8.27 -30.37
C ILE A 18 22.09 -7.32 -29.91
N ALA A 19 21.75 -6.15 -29.34
CA ALA A 19 22.72 -5.19 -28.84
C ALA A 19 23.64 -5.81 -27.77
N VAL A 20 23.07 -6.55 -26.81
CA VAL A 20 23.83 -7.25 -25.78
C VAL A 20 24.74 -8.32 -26.40
N ILE A 21 24.23 -9.12 -27.34
CA ILE A 21 25.03 -10.14 -28.04
C ILE A 21 26.22 -9.51 -28.80
N ILE A 22 25.98 -8.41 -29.52
CA ILE A 22 27.04 -7.70 -30.28
C ILE A 22 28.13 -7.19 -29.34
N VAL A 23 27.76 -6.58 -28.22
CA VAL A 23 28.74 -6.08 -27.24
C VAL A 23 29.58 -7.20 -26.66
N ILE A 24 28.95 -8.33 -26.33
CA ILE A 24 29.64 -9.51 -25.81
C ILE A 24 30.59 -10.09 -26.88
N MET A 25 30.15 -10.18 -28.14
CA MET A 25 30.99 -10.63 -29.25
C MET A 25 32.17 -9.70 -29.55
N LEU A 26 32.03 -8.40 -29.29
CA LEU A 26 33.10 -7.42 -29.48
C LEU A 26 34.13 -7.46 -28.35
N LEU A 27 33.67 -7.66 -27.11
CA LEU A 27 34.52 -7.60 -25.92
C LEU A 27 35.21 -8.93 -25.57
N LEU A 28 34.63 -10.07 -25.95
CA LEU A 28 35.14 -11.42 -25.63
C LEU A 28 35.63 -12.18 -26.87
N PRO A 29 36.58 -13.13 -26.71
CA PRO A 29 36.96 -14.03 -27.80
C PRO A 29 35.75 -14.76 -28.37
N LEU A 30 35.67 -14.90 -29.71
CA LEU A 30 34.50 -15.40 -30.43
C LEU A 30 33.90 -16.70 -29.83
N ARG A 31 34.74 -17.62 -29.35
CA ARG A 31 34.30 -18.90 -28.77
C ARG A 31 33.67 -18.75 -27.37
N VAL A 32 34.20 -17.84 -26.57
CA VAL A 32 33.70 -17.52 -25.22
C VAL A 32 32.40 -16.71 -25.34
N ALA A 33 32.40 -15.72 -26.25
CA ALA A 33 31.23 -14.91 -26.56
C ALA A 33 30.06 -15.75 -27.11
N ALA A 34 30.33 -16.75 -27.96
CA ALA A 34 29.28 -17.63 -28.50
C ALA A 34 28.54 -18.42 -27.41
N VAL A 35 29.26 -18.90 -26.38
CA VAL A 35 28.65 -19.62 -25.25
C VAL A 35 27.74 -18.70 -24.45
N ALA A 36 28.24 -17.51 -24.07
CA ALA A 36 27.45 -16.51 -23.36
C ALA A 36 26.24 -16.04 -24.18
N ALA A 37 26.41 -15.79 -25.48
CA ALA A 37 25.32 -15.37 -26.38
C ALA A 37 24.23 -16.45 -26.53
N THR A 38 24.60 -17.74 -26.51
CA THR A 38 23.62 -18.85 -26.61
C THR A 38 22.81 -19.01 -25.32
N ALA A 39 23.37 -18.64 -24.17
CA ALA A 39 22.67 -18.71 -22.88
C ALA A 39 21.53 -17.68 -22.77
N ILE A 40 21.60 -16.57 -23.51
CA ILE A 40 20.60 -15.48 -23.44
C ILE A 40 19.22 -15.94 -23.95
N PRO A 41 19.07 -16.44 -25.21
CA PRO A 41 17.76 -16.89 -25.70
C PRO A 41 17.20 -18.06 -24.89
N MET A 42 18.06 -18.96 -24.42
CA MET A 42 17.65 -20.11 -23.61
C MET A 42 17.05 -19.67 -22.27
N THR A 43 17.66 -18.67 -21.62
CA THR A 43 17.13 -18.13 -20.37
C THR A 43 15.81 -17.41 -20.59
N ILE A 44 15.71 -16.60 -21.65
CA ILE A 44 14.47 -15.89 -21.97
C ILE A 44 13.34 -16.87 -22.30
N ALA A 45 13.61 -17.90 -23.12
CA ALA A 45 12.63 -18.94 -23.44
C ALA A 45 12.13 -19.67 -22.19
N THR A 46 13.05 -20.03 -21.29
CA THR A 46 12.71 -20.66 -20.01
C THR A 46 11.90 -19.72 -19.12
N THR A 47 12.21 -18.41 -19.11
CA THR A 47 11.47 -17.39 -18.36
C THR A 47 10.05 -17.25 -18.87
N ILE A 48 9.85 -17.15 -20.19
CA ILE A 48 8.53 -17.07 -20.82
C ILE A 48 7.70 -18.34 -20.53
N ALA A 49 8.34 -19.52 -20.58
CA ALA A 49 7.69 -20.78 -20.21
C ALA A 49 7.22 -20.77 -18.75
N LEU A 50 8.05 -20.28 -17.82
CA LEU A 50 7.66 -20.14 -16.42
C LEU A 50 6.54 -19.13 -16.23
N MET A 51 6.60 -17.96 -16.88
CA MET A 51 5.53 -16.96 -16.84
C MET A 51 4.19 -17.55 -17.28
N HIS A 52 4.18 -18.32 -18.37
CA HIS A 52 2.98 -19.01 -18.84
C HIS A 52 2.45 -20.01 -17.80
N THR A 53 3.32 -20.76 -17.12
CA THR A 53 2.88 -21.69 -16.05
C THR A 53 2.31 -20.99 -14.82
N PHE A 54 2.76 -19.76 -14.52
CA PHE A 54 2.26 -18.95 -13.39
C PHE A 54 1.10 -18.03 -13.78
N GLY A 55 0.59 -18.10 -15.03
CA GLY A 55 -0.53 -17.29 -15.50
C GLY A 55 -0.19 -15.81 -15.71
N ILE A 56 1.08 -15.47 -15.91
CA ILE A 56 1.54 -14.10 -16.15
C ILE A 56 1.52 -13.81 -17.65
N GLU A 57 0.72 -12.83 -18.06
CA GLU A 57 0.58 -12.44 -19.46
C GLU A 57 1.76 -11.57 -19.95
N LEU A 58 1.97 -11.55 -21.27
CA LEU A 58 2.92 -10.64 -21.92
C LEU A 58 2.23 -9.31 -22.23
N HIS A 59 2.56 -8.28 -21.44
CA HIS A 59 2.12 -6.91 -21.62
C HIS A 59 3.33 -5.97 -21.49
N GLN A 60 3.10 -4.66 -21.63
CA GLN A 60 4.17 -3.67 -21.66
C GLN A 60 5.11 -3.76 -20.45
N VAL A 61 4.57 -3.90 -19.23
CA VAL A 61 5.38 -3.93 -18.01
C VAL A 61 6.19 -5.23 -17.91
N SER A 62 5.59 -6.39 -18.21
CA SER A 62 6.32 -7.66 -18.16
C SER A 62 7.41 -7.76 -19.25
N LEU A 63 7.17 -7.25 -20.45
CA LEU A 63 8.19 -7.16 -21.52
C LEU A 63 9.35 -6.24 -21.13
N ILE A 64 9.06 -5.07 -20.53
CA ILE A 64 10.10 -4.14 -20.10
C ILE A 64 10.89 -4.70 -18.93
N SER A 65 10.25 -5.47 -18.06
CA SER A 65 10.92 -6.22 -17.00
C SER A 65 11.96 -7.20 -17.57
N LEU A 66 11.64 -7.87 -18.69
CA LEU A 66 12.61 -8.72 -19.40
C LEU A 66 13.76 -7.90 -20.02
N ILE A 67 13.50 -6.72 -20.57
CA ILE A 67 14.55 -5.82 -21.10
C ILE A 67 15.50 -5.39 -19.98
N VAL A 68 14.96 -4.96 -18.84
CA VAL A 68 15.75 -4.51 -17.68
C VAL A 68 16.65 -5.63 -17.15
N VAL A 69 16.13 -6.86 -17.10
CA VAL A 69 16.84 -8.01 -16.53
C VAL A 69 17.74 -8.70 -17.54
N LEU A 70 17.56 -8.45 -18.84
CA LEU A 70 18.39 -9.01 -19.91
C LEU A 70 19.89 -8.87 -19.62
N GLY A 71 20.33 -7.67 -19.24
CA GLY A 71 21.73 -7.41 -18.92
C GLY A 71 22.24 -8.13 -17.67
N MET A 72 21.34 -8.43 -16.72
CA MET A 72 21.66 -9.18 -15.49
C MET A 72 21.67 -10.70 -15.75
N VAL A 73 20.83 -11.17 -16.66
CA VAL A 73 20.69 -12.59 -17.02
C VAL A 73 21.96 -13.15 -17.65
N VAL A 74 22.68 -12.34 -18.44
CA VAL A 74 23.91 -12.80 -19.09
C VAL A 74 25.08 -12.87 -18.12
N ASP A 75 25.02 -12.09 -17.04
CA ASP A 75 26.10 -11.95 -16.07
C ASP A 75 26.48 -13.31 -15.45
N ASP A 76 25.49 -14.11 -15.01
CA ASP A 76 25.75 -15.44 -14.42
C ASP A 76 26.51 -16.36 -15.39
N ALA A 77 26.11 -16.36 -16.66
CA ALA A 77 26.76 -17.16 -17.69
C ALA A 77 28.19 -16.67 -17.99
N ILE A 78 28.43 -15.35 -18.00
CA ILE A 78 29.75 -14.76 -18.21
C ILE A 78 30.69 -15.14 -17.06
N VAL A 79 30.24 -15.01 -15.81
CA VAL A 79 31.07 -15.31 -14.62
C VAL A 79 31.45 -16.78 -14.56
N VAL A 80 30.52 -17.70 -14.86
CA VAL A 80 30.81 -19.14 -14.93
C VAL A 80 31.77 -19.47 -16.08
N THR A 81 31.57 -18.86 -17.25
CA THR A 81 32.44 -19.10 -18.42
C THR A 81 33.85 -18.57 -18.19
N ASP A 82 34.01 -17.41 -17.57
CA ASP A 82 35.32 -16.84 -17.22
C ASP A 82 36.08 -17.74 -16.24
N ASN A 83 35.40 -18.24 -15.21
CA ASN A 83 36.00 -19.19 -14.26
C ASN A 83 36.40 -20.51 -14.93
N TYR A 84 35.61 -20.98 -15.90
CA TYR A 84 35.98 -22.16 -16.70
C TYR A 84 37.27 -21.94 -17.49
N VAL A 85 37.40 -20.80 -18.16
CA VAL A 85 38.59 -20.44 -18.93
C VAL A 85 39.82 -20.33 -18.02
N ASP A 86 39.67 -19.72 -16.85
CA ASP A 86 40.74 -19.61 -15.87
C ASP A 86 41.22 -20.97 -15.32
N LEU A 87 40.29 -21.90 -15.06
CA LEU A 87 40.65 -23.26 -14.65
C LEU A 87 41.45 -24.00 -15.76
N LEU A 88 41.12 -23.75 -17.03
CA LEU A 88 41.90 -24.28 -18.15
C LEU A 88 43.29 -23.64 -18.24
N ASP A 89 43.41 -22.33 -17.99
CA ASP A 89 44.70 -21.63 -17.94
C ASP A 89 45.61 -22.17 -16.82
N LYS A 90 45.02 -22.61 -15.70
CA LYS A 90 45.71 -23.29 -14.59
C LYS A 90 46.03 -24.77 -14.85
N GLY A 91 45.78 -25.28 -16.05
CA GLY A 91 46.08 -26.67 -16.44
C GLY A 91 45.10 -27.73 -15.93
N VAL A 92 43.91 -27.33 -15.45
CA VAL A 92 42.88 -28.29 -15.01
C VAL A 92 42.25 -29.00 -16.21
N SER A 93 41.98 -30.31 -16.07
CA SER A 93 41.35 -31.09 -17.15
C SER A 93 39.98 -30.51 -17.54
N ARG A 94 39.59 -30.58 -18.83
CA ARG A 94 38.38 -29.93 -19.36
C ARG A 94 37.07 -30.37 -18.68
N TRP A 95 36.97 -31.64 -18.29
CA TRP A 95 35.81 -32.16 -17.58
C TRP A 95 35.76 -31.65 -16.14
N THR A 96 36.91 -31.72 -15.44
CA THR A 96 37.04 -31.20 -14.09
C THR A 96 36.81 -29.70 -14.03
N ALA A 97 37.31 -28.94 -15.01
CA ALA A 97 37.10 -27.50 -15.12
C ALA A 97 35.62 -27.15 -15.29
N ALA A 98 34.83 -27.94 -16.03
CA ALA A 98 33.41 -27.66 -16.26
C ALA A 98 32.60 -27.80 -14.97
N TRP A 99 32.75 -28.95 -14.28
CA TRP A 99 32.09 -29.18 -13.00
C TRP A 99 32.55 -28.19 -11.91
N ARG A 100 33.85 -27.90 -11.86
CA ARG A 100 34.45 -27.00 -10.87
C ARG A 100 34.07 -25.54 -11.11
N SER A 101 33.94 -25.13 -12.36
CA SER A 101 33.53 -23.76 -12.71
C SER A 101 32.16 -23.38 -12.15
N ALA A 102 31.22 -24.34 -12.11
CA ALA A 102 29.93 -24.18 -11.46
C ALA A 102 30.07 -24.31 -9.93
N SER A 103 30.60 -25.44 -9.43
CA SER A 103 30.61 -25.72 -7.99
C SER A 103 31.39 -24.72 -7.13
N ASP A 104 32.48 -24.14 -7.63
CA ASP A 104 33.26 -23.12 -6.91
C ASP A 104 32.47 -21.80 -6.78
N LEU A 105 31.50 -21.53 -7.67
CA LEU A 105 30.78 -20.26 -7.75
C LEU A 105 29.28 -20.33 -7.42
N VAL A 106 28.73 -21.53 -7.15
CA VAL A 106 27.30 -21.71 -6.82
C VAL A 106 26.85 -20.79 -5.70
N VAL A 107 27.59 -20.73 -4.58
CA VAL A 107 27.16 -19.98 -3.39
C VAL A 107 27.26 -18.46 -3.61
N PRO A 108 28.38 -17.90 -4.13
CA PRO A 108 28.47 -16.47 -4.42
C PRO A 108 27.48 -16.00 -5.48
N ILE A 109 27.26 -16.78 -6.54
CA ILE A 109 26.31 -16.41 -7.61
C ILE A 109 24.88 -16.50 -7.07
N LEU A 110 24.51 -17.55 -6.33
CA LEU A 110 23.16 -17.68 -5.76
C LEU A 110 22.84 -16.57 -4.76
N THR A 111 23.80 -16.20 -3.92
CA THR A 111 23.61 -15.08 -2.96
C THR A 111 23.47 -13.75 -3.68
N ALA A 112 24.27 -13.52 -4.73
CA ALA A 112 24.14 -12.34 -5.59
C ALA A 112 22.78 -12.28 -6.30
N THR A 113 22.31 -13.37 -6.93
CA THR A 113 21.00 -13.40 -7.59
C THR A 113 19.87 -13.20 -6.59
N LEU A 114 19.95 -13.82 -5.41
CA LEU A 114 18.95 -13.63 -4.36
C LEU A 114 18.94 -12.20 -3.81
N THR A 115 20.08 -11.51 -3.73
CA THR A 115 20.09 -10.07 -3.37
C THR A 115 19.43 -9.18 -4.42
N ILE A 116 19.56 -9.52 -5.70
CA ILE A 116 18.85 -8.79 -6.76
C ILE A 116 17.34 -9.04 -6.65
N ILE A 117 16.92 -10.30 -6.50
CA ILE A 117 15.51 -10.67 -6.28
C ILE A 117 14.95 -9.92 -5.05
N ALA A 118 15.70 -9.92 -3.94
CA ALA A 118 15.36 -9.21 -2.71
C ALA A 118 15.21 -7.70 -2.88
N SER A 119 15.88 -7.09 -3.86
CA SER A 119 15.75 -5.67 -4.15
C SER A 119 14.38 -5.32 -4.76
N PHE A 120 13.85 -6.19 -5.63
CA PHE A 120 12.59 -5.99 -6.33
C PHE A 120 11.37 -6.54 -5.57
N MET A 121 11.53 -7.68 -4.88
CA MET A 121 10.42 -8.43 -4.28
C MET A 121 9.49 -7.59 -3.39
N PRO A 122 9.99 -6.66 -2.55
CA PRO A 122 9.13 -5.84 -1.69
C PRO A 122 8.18 -4.90 -2.45
N MET A 123 8.37 -4.66 -3.75
CA MET A 123 7.46 -3.85 -4.56
C MET A 123 6.06 -4.48 -4.70
N ILE A 124 5.90 -5.79 -4.49
CA ILE A 124 4.58 -6.46 -4.49
C ILE A 124 3.67 -5.96 -3.35
N ILE A 125 4.24 -5.38 -2.30
CA ILE A 125 3.47 -4.87 -1.15
C ILE A 125 2.64 -3.63 -1.52
N LEU A 126 2.96 -2.96 -2.64
CA LEU A 126 2.23 -1.80 -3.14
C LEU A 126 0.78 -2.17 -3.49
N LYS A 127 -0.17 -1.38 -2.99
CA LYS A 127 -1.61 -1.56 -3.23
C LYS A 127 -2.16 -0.46 -4.15
N GLY A 128 -3.39 -0.65 -4.63
CA GLY A 128 -4.09 0.31 -5.49
C GLY A 128 -3.66 0.22 -6.96
N ALA A 129 -4.10 1.17 -7.78
CA ALA A 129 -3.86 1.16 -9.24
C ALA A 129 -2.38 1.12 -9.63
N ILE A 130 -1.51 1.73 -8.83
CA ILE A 130 -0.06 1.69 -9.06
C ILE A 130 0.54 0.34 -8.63
N GLY A 131 0.01 -0.26 -7.56
CA GLY A 131 0.36 -1.64 -7.19
C GLY A 131 0.05 -2.61 -8.32
N GLU A 132 -1.16 -2.56 -8.89
CA GLU A 132 -1.54 -3.37 -10.07
C GLU A 132 -0.64 -3.13 -11.27
N PHE A 133 -0.27 -1.87 -11.55
CA PHE A 133 0.64 -1.55 -12.65
C PHE A 133 2.05 -2.13 -12.46
N VAL A 134 2.57 -2.15 -11.23
CA VAL A 134 3.95 -2.54 -10.93
C VAL A 134 4.06 -4.02 -10.58
N HIS A 135 2.96 -4.68 -10.23
CA HIS A 135 2.92 -6.04 -9.67
C HIS A 135 3.72 -7.07 -10.47
N ASP A 136 3.60 -7.06 -11.80
CA ASP A 136 4.20 -8.09 -12.66
C ASP A 136 5.70 -7.88 -12.88
N LEU A 137 6.21 -6.68 -12.60
CA LEU A 137 7.63 -6.35 -12.72
C LEU A 137 8.51 -7.18 -11.79
N PRO A 138 8.36 -7.14 -10.45
CA PRO A 138 9.22 -7.90 -9.56
C PRO A 138 9.08 -9.42 -9.74
N ILE A 139 7.90 -9.92 -10.14
CA ILE A 139 7.69 -11.34 -10.40
C ILE A 139 8.44 -11.78 -11.65
N THR A 140 8.27 -11.05 -12.75
CA THR A 140 8.96 -11.34 -14.02
C THR A 140 10.47 -11.28 -13.84
N VAL A 141 10.97 -10.28 -13.11
CA VAL A 141 12.40 -10.16 -12.76
C VAL A 141 12.89 -11.37 -11.97
N SER A 142 12.12 -11.80 -10.96
CA SER A 142 12.50 -12.92 -10.10
C SER A 142 12.54 -14.25 -10.86
N LEU A 143 11.57 -14.48 -11.74
CA LEU A 143 11.54 -15.65 -12.62
C LEU A 143 12.71 -15.63 -13.61
N ALA A 144 13.01 -14.48 -14.19
CA ALA A 144 14.12 -14.32 -15.14
C ALA A 144 15.49 -14.58 -14.49
N LEU A 145 15.73 -14.05 -13.29
CA LEU A 145 16.98 -14.28 -12.56
C LEU A 145 17.11 -15.72 -12.06
N THR A 146 16.01 -16.32 -11.59
CA THR A 146 16.00 -17.73 -11.19
C THR A 146 16.28 -18.63 -12.39
N SER A 147 15.68 -18.33 -13.54
CA SER A 147 15.95 -19.01 -14.79
C SER A 147 17.41 -18.86 -15.23
N SER A 148 17.96 -17.64 -15.16
CA SER A 148 19.37 -17.36 -15.47
C SER A 148 20.31 -18.19 -14.62
N PHE A 149 20.07 -18.25 -13.31
CA PHE A 149 20.86 -19.05 -12.39
C PHE A 149 20.85 -20.55 -12.77
N ILE A 150 19.67 -21.11 -13.06
CA ILE A 150 19.54 -22.52 -13.46
C ILE A 150 20.29 -22.78 -14.78
N VAL A 151 20.11 -21.91 -15.78
CA VAL A 151 20.80 -22.02 -17.07
C VAL A 151 22.31 -21.89 -16.90
N ALA A 152 22.78 -20.97 -16.07
CA ALA A 152 24.20 -20.74 -15.82
C ALA A 152 24.89 -21.89 -15.07
N MET A 153 24.17 -22.59 -14.19
CA MET A 153 24.73 -23.72 -13.44
C MET A 153 24.66 -25.05 -14.20
N VAL A 154 23.69 -25.21 -15.10
CA VAL A 154 23.46 -26.48 -15.82
C VAL A 154 23.94 -26.39 -17.26
N LEU A 155 23.42 -25.46 -18.05
CA LEU A 155 23.65 -25.41 -19.50
C LEU A 155 25.01 -24.79 -19.84
N THR A 156 25.40 -23.70 -19.17
CA THR A 156 26.64 -22.98 -19.49
C THR A 156 27.91 -23.84 -19.35
N PRO A 157 28.11 -24.65 -18.29
CA PRO A 157 29.28 -25.53 -18.18
C PRO A 157 29.33 -26.60 -19.28
N ILE A 158 28.15 -27.12 -19.68
CA ILE A 158 28.04 -28.08 -20.78
C ILE A 158 28.46 -27.41 -22.10
N LEU A 159 27.96 -26.21 -22.38
CA LEU A 159 28.34 -25.45 -23.57
C LEU A 159 29.84 -25.10 -23.58
N CYS A 160 30.41 -24.73 -22.43
CA CYS A 160 31.84 -24.50 -22.28
C CYS A 160 32.67 -25.72 -22.67
N LEU A 161 32.25 -26.92 -22.22
CA LEU A 161 32.95 -28.17 -22.52
C LEU A 161 32.99 -28.47 -24.03
N PHE A 162 31.92 -28.17 -24.77
CA PHE A 162 31.85 -28.41 -26.21
C PHE A 162 32.60 -27.35 -27.03
N PHE A 163 32.45 -26.06 -26.70
CA PHE A 163 32.95 -24.94 -27.51
C PHE A 163 34.37 -24.47 -27.16
N ILE A 164 34.81 -24.60 -25.90
CA ILE A 164 36.10 -24.09 -25.41
C ILE A 164 37.07 -25.26 -25.20
N LYS A 165 38.13 -25.33 -26.02
CA LYS A 165 39.08 -26.47 -26.06
C LYS A 165 40.47 -26.17 -25.49
N LYS A 166 40.86 -24.90 -25.38
CA LYS A 166 42.15 -24.42 -24.85
C LYS A 166 41.91 -23.12 -24.08
N GLY A 167 42.66 -22.90 -23.01
CA GLY A 167 42.72 -21.63 -22.28
C GLY A 167 43.31 -20.48 -23.12
N ILE A 168 43.20 -19.25 -22.63
CA ILE A 168 43.64 -18.01 -23.31
C ILE A 168 45.13 -17.71 -23.03
N HIS A 169 45.69 -18.20 -21.91
CA HIS A 169 47.07 -17.98 -21.52
C HIS A 169 47.89 -19.31 -21.56
N PRO A 170 48.97 -19.42 -22.36
CA PRO A 170 49.80 -20.62 -22.37
C PRO A 170 50.69 -20.68 -21.13
N HIS A 171 50.65 -21.78 -20.39
CA HIS A 171 51.66 -22.10 -19.37
C HIS A 171 52.99 -22.48 -20.08
N PRO A 172 54.16 -21.99 -19.61
CA PRO A 172 55.44 -22.53 -20.06
C PRO A 172 55.62 -23.91 -19.42
N GLU A 173 55.71 -24.96 -20.23
CA GLU A 173 56.16 -26.27 -19.77
C GLU A 173 57.69 -26.27 -19.59
N ASN A 174 58.13 -26.91 -18.51
CA ASN A 174 59.52 -27.01 -18.08
C ASN A 174 60.43 -27.73 -19.11
N GLY A 175 61.58 -27.12 -19.41
CA GLY A 175 62.70 -27.80 -20.06
C GLY A 175 63.83 -26.86 -20.51
N ASN A 176 64.86 -26.72 -19.67
CA ASN A 176 66.26 -26.32 -19.95
C ASN A 176 66.58 -25.22 -20.99
N GLY A 177 67.17 -24.13 -20.48
CA GLY A 177 68.31 -23.45 -21.11
C GLY A 177 68.00 -22.29 -22.06
N GLY A 178 68.55 -21.11 -21.73
CA GLY A 178 69.04 -20.09 -22.65
C GLY A 178 68.08 -19.49 -23.68
N ASP A 179 67.83 -18.18 -23.55
CA ASP A 179 67.46 -17.25 -24.62
C ASP A 179 66.27 -17.63 -25.51
N ALA A 180 65.08 -17.14 -25.16
CA ALA A 180 63.99 -16.95 -26.12
C ALA A 180 63.21 -15.68 -25.82
N GLU A 181 63.53 -14.65 -26.60
CA GLU A 181 62.80 -13.39 -26.72
C GLU A 181 61.31 -13.58 -27.02
N LYS A 182 60.51 -12.71 -26.39
CA LYS A 182 59.28 -12.09 -26.92
C LYS A 182 58.64 -12.79 -28.12
N LYS A 183 57.66 -13.66 -27.88
CA LYS A 183 56.58 -13.90 -28.85
C LYS A 183 55.29 -13.29 -28.33
N GLU A 184 55.00 -12.09 -28.85
CA GLU A 184 53.75 -11.35 -28.67
C GLU A 184 52.55 -12.23 -29.07
N SER A 185 51.80 -12.69 -28.07
CA SER A 185 50.44 -13.19 -28.26
C SER A 185 49.54 -12.01 -28.67
N LYS A 186 48.75 -12.20 -29.72
CA LYS A 186 47.91 -11.19 -30.40
C LYS A 186 47.21 -10.25 -29.41
N LYS A 187 47.61 -8.98 -29.46
CA LYS A 187 47.16 -7.85 -28.63
C LYS A 187 45.64 -7.63 -28.75
N SER A 188 44.89 -7.82 -27.66
CA SER A 188 43.58 -7.20 -27.48
C SER A 188 43.81 -5.73 -27.08
N PHE A 189 43.70 -4.83 -28.06
CA PHE A 189 44.23 -3.46 -28.01
C PHE A 189 43.58 -2.54 -26.95
N GLY A 190 42.48 -2.95 -26.29
CA GLY A 190 41.75 -2.14 -25.30
C GLY A 190 41.81 -2.64 -23.85
N LEU A 191 41.57 -3.93 -23.61
CA LEU A 191 41.44 -4.48 -22.26
C LEU A 191 42.77 -4.54 -21.49
N ASP A 192 43.89 -4.70 -22.19
CA ASP A 192 45.22 -4.71 -21.56
C ASP A 192 45.68 -3.32 -21.12
N LEU A 193 45.26 -2.26 -21.83
CA LEU A 193 45.49 -0.88 -21.40
C LEU A 193 44.67 -0.57 -20.15
N LEU A 194 43.39 -0.96 -20.15
CA LEU A 194 42.49 -0.81 -18.99
C LEU A 194 43.07 -1.52 -17.75
N GLN A 195 43.57 -2.76 -17.92
CA GLN A 195 44.22 -3.52 -16.85
C GLN A 195 45.47 -2.82 -16.31
N LYS A 196 46.34 -2.30 -17.18
CA LYS A 196 47.56 -1.57 -16.76
C LYS A 196 47.23 -0.30 -15.98
N VAL A 197 46.27 0.48 -16.46
CA VAL A 197 45.80 1.70 -15.78
C VAL A 197 45.23 1.34 -14.43
N TYR A 198 44.34 0.36 -14.37
CA TYR A 198 43.72 -0.08 -13.13
C TYR A 198 44.74 -0.60 -12.12
N ASN A 199 45.69 -1.44 -12.54
CA ASN A 199 46.75 -1.95 -11.65
C ASN A 199 47.51 -0.80 -10.98
N LYS A 200 47.85 0.25 -11.75
CA LYS A 200 48.50 1.44 -11.21
C LYS A 200 47.60 2.21 -10.24
N THR A 201 46.31 2.34 -10.56
CA THR A 201 45.34 3.09 -9.75
C THR A 201 44.99 2.38 -8.44
N ILE A 202 44.84 1.06 -8.44
CA ILE A 202 44.54 0.30 -7.22
C ILE A 202 45.74 0.24 -6.27
N ASP A 203 46.96 0.09 -6.80
CA ASP A 203 48.18 0.14 -5.99
C ASP A 203 48.33 1.53 -5.34
N TRP A 204 48.09 2.60 -6.11
CA TRP A 204 48.09 3.97 -5.59
C TRP A 204 46.97 4.22 -4.56
N GLY A 205 45.76 3.69 -4.80
CA GLY A 205 44.61 3.83 -3.92
C GLY A 205 44.79 3.09 -2.59
N ALA A 206 45.48 1.94 -2.61
CA ALA A 206 45.85 1.21 -1.41
C ALA A 206 46.86 1.99 -0.54
N ASP A 207 47.76 2.75 -1.15
CA ASP A 207 48.72 3.61 -0.45
C ASP A 207 48.07 4.89 0.11
N HIS A 208 47.10 5.46 -0.60
CA HIS A 208 46.39 6.70 -0.23
C HIS A 208 44.98 6.45 0.30
N LYS A 209 44.83 5.46 1.20
CA LYS A 209 43.53 4.98 1.72
C LYS A 209 42.60 6.05 2.30
N THR A 210 43.14 7.06 2.99
CA THR A 210 42.34 8.15 3.58
C THR A 210 41.73 9.05 2.50
N LEU A 211 42.48 9.32 1.43
CA LEU A 211 42.01 10.12 0.29
C LEU A 211 40.86 9.42 -0.42
N VAL A 212 40.97 8.11 -0.67
CA VAL A 212 39.91 7.33 -1.32
C VAL A 212 38.61 7.36 -0.49
N ILE A 213 38.70 7.16 0.83
CA ILE A 213 37.52 7.19 1.71
C ILE A 213 36.87 8.58 1.73
N VAL A 214 37.66 9.65 1.84
CA VAL A 214 37.16 11.03 1.84
C VAL A 214 36.48 11.36 0.50
N CYS A 215 37.11 11.01 -0.63
CA CYS A 215 36.52 11.18 -1.96
C CYS A 215 35.19 10.43 -2.10
N SER A 216 35.12 9.17 -1.64
CA SER A 216 33.89 8.38 -1.67
C SER A 216 32.79 9.01 -0.82
N MET A 217 33.11 9.55 0.37
CA MET A 217 32.12 10.28 1.17
C MET A 217 31.66 11.58 0.49
N LEU A 218 32.57 12.28 -0.20
CA LEU A 218 32.28 13.50 -0.93
C LEU A 218 31.35 13.25 -2.14
N PHE A 219 31.45 12.09 -2.78
CA PHE A 219 30.51 11.67 -3.83
C PHE A 219 29.06 11.55 -3.33
N ILE A 220 28.83 11.10 -2.09
CA ILE A 220 27.47 11.07 -1.52
C ILE A 220 26.93 12.48 -1.37
N VAL A 221 27.74 13.41 -0.85
CA VAL A 221 27.35 14.83 -0.69
C VAL A 221 27.07 15.45 -2.06
N PHE A 222 27.91 15.19 -3.06
CA PHE A 222 27.71 15.68 -4.42
C PHE A 222 26.45 15.11 -5.07
N ALA A 223 26.13 13.83 -4.85
CA ALA A 223 24.90 13.21 -5.33
C ALA A 223 23.65 13.92 -4.76
N VAL A 224 23.64 14.20 -3.45
CA VAL A 224 22.54 14.93 -2.79
C VAL A 224 22.42 16.36 -3.32
N LEU A 225 23.54 17.05 -3.53
CA LEU A 225 23.56 18.40 -4.08
C LEU A 225 23.05 18.42 -5.53
N LEU A 226 23.50 17.48 -6.36
CA LEU A 226 23.08 17.36 -7.76
C LEU A 226 21.60 16.97 -7.88
N PHE A 227 21.10 16.12 -6.98
CA PHE A 227 19.67 15.80 -6.89
C PHE A 227 18.84 17.04 -6.55
N LYS A 228 19.27 17.85 -5.57
CA LYS A 228 18.53 19.04 -5.12
C LYS A 228 18.51 20.18 -6.13
N PHE A 229 19.62 20.43 -6.83
CA PHE A 229 19.75 21.60 -7.71
C PHE A 229 19.67 21.26 -9.20
N GLY A 230 19.92 20.00 -9.60
CA GLY A 230 20.06 19.61 -11.00
C GLY A 230 18.88 18.82 -11.58
N ILE A 231 18.03 18.21 -10.76
CA ILE A 231 16.96 17.31 -11.24
C ILE A 231 15.57 17.85 -10.87
N ARG A 232 14.69 17.92 -11.86
CA ARG A 232 13.28 18.28 -11.67
C ARG A 232 12.45 17.04 -11.33
N GLN A 233 11.45 17.21 -10.47
CA GLN A 233 10.62 16.11 -9.96
C GLN A 233 9.24 16.09 -10.61
N ARG A 234 8.92 14.97 -11.26
CA ARG A 234 7.61 14.72 -11.87
C ARG A 234 7.21 13.29 -11.55
N PHE A 235 6.12 13.10 -10.83
CA PHE A 235 5.74 11.80 -10.30
C PHE A 235 5.36 10.83 -11.43
N MET A 236 4.51 11.28 -12.37
CA MET A 236 4.09 10.52 -13.54
C MET A 236 4.16 11.33 -14.85
N PRO A 237 4.63 10.71 -15.95
CA PRO A 237 4.56 11.33 -17.27
C PRO A 237 3.17 11.20 -17.91
N TYR A 238 3.00 11.87 -19.05
CA TYR A 238 1.86 11.65 -19.92
C TYR A 238 1.89 10.23 -20.51
N ALA A 239 0.71 9.69 -20.82
CA ALA A 239 0.60 8.41 -21.48
C ALA A 239 1.04 8.53 -22.94
N GLU A 240 1.92 7.62 -23.37
CA GLU A 240 2.48 7.59 -24.73
C GLU A 240 1.47 7.01 -25.72
N ARG A 241 0.43 7.77 -26.03
CA ARG A 241 -0.67 7.36 -26.92
C ARG A 241 -0.87 8.35 -28.06
N ASN A 242 -1.39 7.84 -29.16
CA ASN A 242 -1.87 8.63 -30.29
C ASN A 242 -3.30 9.18 -30.06
N GLN A 243 -3.64 9.47 -28.79
CA GLN A 243 -4.98 9.89 -28.40
C GLN A 243 -4.90 10.96 -27.32
N PHE A 244 -5.76 11.97 -27.44
CA PHE A 244 -5.97 12.98 -26.41
C PHE A 244 -7.45 13.39 -26.38
N ILE A 245 -7.85 14.07 -25.33
CA ILE A 245 -9.24 14.47 -25.13
C ILE A 245 -9.36 15.99 -25.05
N VAL A 246 -10.50 16.49 -25.50
CA VAL A 246 -10.93 17.86 -25.30
C VAL A 246 -12.20 17.82 -24.50
N GLU A 247 -12.22 18.48 -23.36
CA GLU A 247 -13.37 18.59 -22.47
C GLU A 247 -13.92 20.02 -22.56
N LEU A 248 -15.22 20.18 -22.75
CA LEU A 248 -15.89 21.47 -22.82
C LEU A 248 -16.98 21.52 -21.74
N TRP A 249 -16.83 22.46 -20.81
CA TRP A 249 -17.81 22.78 -19.79
C TRP A 249 -18.48 24.12 -20.12
N MET A 250 -19.77 24.07 -20.45
CA MET A 250 -20.62 25.24 -20.57
C MET A 250 -21.16 25.64 -19.19
N PRO A 251 -21.59 26.90 -18.99
CA PRO A 251 -22.21 27.34 -17.75
C PRO A 251 -23.38 26.45 -17.33
N THR A 252 -23.51 26.21 -16.02
CA THR A 252 -24.56 25.36 -15.46
C THR A 252 -25.96 25.80 -15.91
N GLY A 253 -26.79 24.85 -16.37
CA GLY A 253 -28.14 25.14 -16.89
C GLY A 253 -28.21 25.39 -18.40
N THR A 254 -27.09 25.34 -19.12
CA THR A 254 -27.08 25.42 -20.59
C THR A 254 -27.84 24.25 -21.23
N LYS A 255 -28.69 24.56 -22.21
CA LYS A 255 -29.42 23.56 -23.00
C LYS A 255 -28.46 22.75 -23.87
N LEU A 256 -28.75 21.46 -24.04
CA LEU A 256 -27.90 20.51 -24.78
C LEU A 256 -27.61 20.97 -26.21
N GLU A 257 -28.58 21.57 -26.91
CA GLU A 257 -28.42 22.05 -28.28
C GLU A 257 -27.47 23.26 -28.39
N THR A 258 -27.30 23.99 -27.29
CA THR A 258 -26.34 25.11 -27.21
C THR A 258 -24.94 24.58 -26.98
N THR A 259 -24.80 23.60 -26.08
CA THR A 259 -23.55 22.85 -25.89
C THR A 259 -23.09 22.22 -27.20
N GLN A 260 -23.98 21.55 -27.94
CA GLN A 260 -23.67 20.95 -29.25
C GLN A 260 -23.16 21.98 -30.26
N ARG A 261 -23.77 23.18 -30.30
CA ARG A 261 -23.31 24.27 -31.17
C ARG A 261 -21.92 24.80 -30.79
N ALA A 262 -21.62 24.88 -29.50
CA ALA A 262 -20.29 25.26 -29.02
C ALA A 262 -19.25 24.18 -29.37
N THR A 263 -19.57 22.91 -29.16
CA THR A 263 -18.71 21.77 -29.55
C THR A 263 -18.42 21.76 -31.05
N ALA A 264 -19.43 22.03 -31.89
CA ALA A 264 -19.26 22.10 -33.33
C ALA A 264 -18.26 23.18 -33.79
N LYS A 265 -18.03 24.24 -33.02
CA LYS A 265 -16.96 25.22 -33.32
C LYS A 265 -15.58 24.59 -33.19
N ILE A 266 -15.38 23.78 -32.16
CA ILE A 266 -14.12 23.04 -31.93
C ILE A 266 -13.93 21.98 -33.02
N GLU A 267 -15.00 21.25 -33.38
CA GLU A 267 -14.97 20.27 -34.48
C GLU A 267 -14.54 20.89 -35.81
N ASN A 268 -15.02 22.10 -36.11
CA ASN A 268 -14.68 22.80 -37.33
C ASN A 268 -13.20 23.25 -37.39
N GLU A 269 -12.56 23.52 -36.25
CA GLU A 269 -11.13 23.83 -36.21
C GLU A 269 -10.26 22.57 -36.39
N ILE A 270 -10.67 21.43 -35.81
CA ILE A 270 -9.84 20.22 -35.82
C ILE A 270 -9.96 19.41 -37.12
N LYS A 271 -11.11 19.46 -37.82
CA LYS A 271 -11.42 18.55 -38.94
C LYS A 271 -10.45 18.63 -40.13
N ASP A 272 -9.83 19.78 -40.34
CA ASP A 272 -8.94 20.05 -41.49
C ASP A 272 -7.45 19.90 -41.14
N ASP A 273 -7.11 19.51 -39.90
CA ASP A 273 -5.72 19.31 -39.48
C ASP A 273 -5.16 17.99 -40.02
N LYS A 274 -3.98 18.06 -40.68
CA LYS A 274 -3.30 16.89 -41.28
C LYS A 274 -2.87 15.84 -40.27
N ARG A 275 -2.79 16.18 -38.98
CA ARG A 275 -2.39 15.28 -37.88
C ARG A 275 -3.55 14.40 -37.37
N LEU A 276 -4.79 14.74 -37.73
CA LEU A 276 -6.01 14.07 -37.29
C LEU A 276 -6.26 12.79 -38.12
N VAL A 277 -6.55 11.68 -37.44
CA VAL A 277 -6.99 10.42 -38.08
C VAL A 277 -8.50 10.27 -37.98
N SER A 278 -9.03 10.44 -36.77
CA SER A 278 -10.47 10.41 -36.51
C SER A 278 -10.77 11.09 -35.17
N TYR A 279 -12.00 11.53 -34.99
CA TYR A 279 -12.49 12.03 -33.70
C TYR A 279 -13.88 11.47 -33.42
N ALA A 280 -14.22 11.38 -32.15
CA ALA A 280 -15.56 11.03 -31.68
C ALA A 280 -16.02 12.06 -30.66
N THR A 281 -17.20 12.63 -30.90
CA THR A 281 -17.79 13.65 -30.04
C THR A 281 -18.92 13.06 -29.21
N PHE A 282 -18.87 13.34 -27.91
CA PHE A 282 -19.89 13.00 -26.94
C PHE A 282 -20.44 14.32 -26.39
N THR A 283 -21.72 14.58 -26.63
CA THR A 283 -22.39 15.80 -26.13
C THR A 283 -23.43 15.39 -25.10
N GLY A 284 -23.40 16.01 -23.92
CA GLY A 284 -24.28 15.64 -22.80
C GLY A 284 -23.76 14.48 -21.94
N THR A 285 -22.64 13.86 -22.31
CA THR A 285 -22.03 12.73 -21.61
C THR A 285 -20.54 12.67 -21.95
N SER A 286 -19.76 11.99 -21.10
CA SER A 286 -18.37 11.64 -21.41
C SER A 286 -18.30 10.43 -22.34
N ALA A 287 -17.16 10.27 -23.02
CA ALA A 287 -16.80 9.02 -23.67
C ALA A 287 -16.80 7.86 -22.66
N PRO A 288 -17.10 6.62 -23.10
CA PRO A 288 -16.85 5.43 -22.29
C PRO A 288 -15.40 5.39 -21.79
N ARG A 289 -15.12 4.60 -20.75
CA ARG A 289 -13.75 4.45 -20.24
C ARG A 289 -12.85 3.82 -21.33
N VAL A 290 -12.15 4.67 -22.08
CA VAL A 290 -11.22 4.29 -23.15
C VAL A 290 -9.79 4.02 -22.64
N TYR A 291 -9.49 4.46 -21.41
CA TYR A 291 -8.20 4.25 -20.75
C TYR A 291 -8.36 4.08 -19.24
N TYR A 292 -7.48 3.31 -18.59
CA TYR A 292 -7.68 2.89 -17.19
C TYR A 292 -7.62 4.08 -16.21
N SER A 293 -6.77 5.09 -16.48
CA SER A 293 -6.64 6.30 -15.66
C SER A 293 -7.74 7.34 -15.97
N PHE A 294 -8.63 7.04 -16.93
CA PHE A 294 -9.71 7.93 -17.30
C PHE A 294 -10.99 7.58 -16.53
N SER A 295 -11.57 8.59 -15.87
CA SER A 295 -12.84 8.49 -15.15
C SER A 295 -13.91 9.27 -15.90
N PRO A 296 -14.88 8.60 -16.54
CA PRO A 296 -15.97 9.28 -17.25
C PRO A 296 -16.81 10.15 -16.32
N GLU A 297 -17.15 11.37 -16.76
CA GLU A 297 -18.12 12.21 -16.06
C GLU A 297 -19.55 11.71 -16.30
N PHE A 298 -20.42 11.88 -15.31
CA PHE A 298 -21.84 11.54 -15.42
C PHE A 298 -22.56 12.41 -16.47
N PRO A 299 -23.62 11.90 -17.13
CA PRO A 299 -24.35 12.66 -18.13
C PRO A 299 -24.94 13.97 -17.58
N VAL A 300 -24.53 15.12 -18.16
CA VAL A 300 -24.99 16.47 -17.83
C VAL A 300 -25.08 17.33 -19.11
N THR A 301 -26.09 18.19 -19.23
CA THR A 301 -26.41 18.89 -20.49
C THR A 301 -25.39 19.95 -20.91
N ASN A 302 -24.61 20.46 -19.96
CA ASN A 302 -23.61 21.50 -20.15
C ASN A 302 -22.20 20.95 -20.35
N TYR A 303 -22.03 19.64 -20.56
CA TYR A 303 -20.73 19.01 -20.78
C TYR A 303 -20.64 18.38 -22.16
N SER A 304 -19.47 18.47 -22.78
CA SER A 304 -19.14 17.76 -24.01
C SER A 304 -17.68 17.32 -24.00
N GLN A 305 -17.41 16.18 -24.62
CA GLN A 305 -16.07 15.65 -24.75
C GLN A 305 -15.79 15.22 -26.20
N ILE A 306 -14.63 15.58 -26.72
CA ILE A 306 -14.13 15.11 -28.02
C ILE A 306 -12.92 14.23 -27.77
N LEU A 307 -13.00 12.96 -28.19
CA LEU A 307 -11.87 12.05 -28.22
C LEU A 307 -11.19 12.14 -29.58
N ILE A 308 -9.92 12.54 -29.61
CA ILE A 308 -9.17 12.79 -30.84
C ILE A 308 -8.09 11.72 -31.01
N ASN A 309 -8.08 11.07 -32.17
CA ASN A 309 -7.05 10.12 -32.59
C ASN A 309 -6.10 10.79 -33.59
N THR A 310 -4.80 10.68 -33.33
CA THR A 310 -3.72 11.26 -34.15
C THR A 310 -2.91 10.18 -34.85
N LEU A 311 -2.04 10.59 -35.77
CA LEU A 311 -1.15 9.69 -36.51
C LEU A 311 -0.10 9.02 -35.61
N ASP A 312 0.53 9.78 -34.72
CA ASP A 312 1.63 9.35 -33.87
C ASP A 312 1.71 10.16 -32.56
N ILE A 313 2.49 9.66 -31.60
CA ILE A 313 2.62 10.24 -30.26
C ILE A 313 3.15 11.70 -30.31
N LYS A 314 4.11 12.00 -31.20
CA LYS A 314 4.66 13.37 -31.31
C LYS A 314 3.63 14.32 -31.94
N SER A 315 2.87 13.84 -32.91
CA SER A 315 1.73 14.59 -33.44
C SER A 315 0.67 14.84 -32.37
N THR A 316 0.43 13.91 -31.43
CA THR A 316 -0.47 14.13 -30.29
C THR A 316 -0.02 15.31 -29.42
N GLU A 317 1.23 15.30 -28.98
CA GLU A 317 1.75 16.33 -28.06
C GLU A 317 1.73 17.71 -28.72
N THR A 318 2.20 17.80 -29.96
CA THR A 318 2.20 19.06 -30.72
C THR A 318 0.80 19.55 -31.03
N PHE A 319 -0.11 18.66 -31.45
CA PHE A 319 -1.48 19.04 -31.75
C PHE A 319 -2.25 19.47 -30.51
N ALA A 320 -2.12 18.74 -29.40
CA ALA A 320 -2.75 19.10 -28.14
C ALA A 320 -2.26 20.48 -27.64
N HIS A 321 -0.96 20.75 -27.72
CA HIS A 321 -0.38 22.03 -27.32
C HIS A 321 -0.83 23.19 -28.23
N ASP A 322 -0.86 22.99 -29.55
CA ASP A 322 -1.35 24.01 -30.50
C ASP A 322 -2.83 24.31 -30.32
N LEU A 323 -3.63 23.27 -30.08
CA LEU A 323 -5.07 23.40 -29.85
C LEU A 323 -5.34 24.11 -28.53
N SER A 324 -4.61 23.78 -27.46
CA SER A 324 -4.73 24.41 -26.14
C SER A 324 -4.59 25.93 -26.19
N LYS A 325 -3.70 26.46 -27.05
CA LYS A 325 -3.50 27.92 -27.22
C LYS A 325 -4.65 28.62 -27.94
N LYS A 326 -5.40 27.90 -28.77
CA LYS A 326 -6.50 28.46 -29.59
C LYS A 326 -7.87 28.26 -28.94
N ILE A 327 -8.02 27.25 -28.09
CA ILE A 327 -9.33 26.76 -27.67
C ILE A 327 -10.12 27.78 -26.85
N ASP A 328 -9.44 28.55 -26.00
CA ASP A 328 -10.06 29.61 -25.20
C ASP A 328 -10.64 30.73 -26.06
N ALA A 329 -10.03 31.02 -27.22
CA ALA A 329 -10.53 32.03 -28.15
C ALA A 329 -11.70 31.53 -29.01
N LEU A 330 -11.81 30.21 -29.20
CA LEU A 330 -12.86 29.57 -30.01
C LEU A 330 -14.21 29.51 -29.30
N VAL A 331 -14.19 29.25 -27.98
CA VAL A 331 -15.40 29.11 -27.16
C VAL A 331 -15.26 29.98 -25.91
N PRO A 332 -15.31 31.32 -26.02
CA PRO A 332 -15.22 32.22 -24.86
C PRO A 332 -16.43 32.08 -23.92
N GLU A 333 -17.56 31.57 -24.43
CA GLU A 333 -18.76 31.29 -23.64
C GLU A 333 -18.69 30.03 -22.76
N GLY A 334 -17.61 29.24 -22.84
CA GLY A 334 -17.43 28.01 -22.08
C GLY A 334 -15.99 27.78 -21.68
N MET A 335 -15.76 26.79 -20.83
CA MET A 335 -14.45 26.40 -20.35
C MET A 335 -14.00 25.16 -21.10
N ALA A 336 -13.14 25.34 -22.10
CA ALA A 336 -12.60 24.27 -22.91
C ALA A 336 -11.18 23.90 -22.44
N GLN A 337 -10.93 22.60 -22.26
CA GLN A 337 -9.65 22.10 -21.79
C GLN A 337 -9.14 20.98 -22.71
N VAL A 338 -7.91 21.13 -23.19
CA VAL A 338 -7.20 20.06 -23.89
C VAL A 338 -6.40 19.25 -22.88
N ARG A 339 -6.66 17.95 -22.78
CA ARG A 339 -5.99 17.07 -21.83
C ARG A 339 -5.29 15.93 -22.54
N LEU A 340 -3.99 15.82 -22.28
CA LEU A 340 -3.23 14.61 -22.56
C LEU A 340 -3.59 13.55 -21.53
N MET A 341 -3.76 12.30 -21.98
CA MET A 341 -3.92 11.18 -21.06
C MET A 341 -2.66 11.04 -20.19
N GLN A 342 -2.84 10.68 -18.91
CA GLN A 342 -1.75 10.55 -17.95
C GLN A 342 -1.66 9.13 -17.42
N GLN A 343 -0.46 8.72 -17.00
CA GLN A 343 -0.23 7.45 -16.32
C GLN A 343 -0.51 7.59 -14.82
N GLY A 344 -1.03 6.53 -14.18
CA GLY A 344 -1.27 6.47 -12.74
C GLY A 344 -2.73 6.67 -12.35
N GLN A 345 -2.95 7.12 -11.11
CA GLN A 345 -4.30 7.34 -10.61
C GLN A 345 -4.98 8.50 -11.34
N PRO A 346 -6.30 8.43 -11.62
CA PRO A 346 -7.05 9.52 -12.22
C PRO A 346 -6.89 10.83 -11.44
N LEU A 347 -6.46 11.87 -12.14
CA LEU A 347 -6.32 13.22 -11.59
C LEU A 347 -7.44 14.12 -12.14
N ILE A 348 -8.07 14.90 -11.25
CA ILE A 348 -9.02 15.94 -11.66
C ILE A 348 -8.25 17.13 -12.25
N ALA A 349 -7.30 17.65 -11.49
CA ALA A 349 -6.31 18.64 -11.93
C ALA A 349 -4.93 18.33 -11.33
N PRO A 350 -3.82 18.76 -11.95
CA PRO A 350 -2.46 18.55 -11.44
C PRO A 350 -2.24 19.17 -10.05
N VAL A 351 -2.75 20.38 -9.82
CA VAL A 351 -2.73 21.05 -8.51
C VAL A 351 -4.17 21.25 -8.03
N GLU A 352 -4.46 20.74 -6.84
CA GLU A 352 -5.77 20.81 -6.22
C GLU A 352 -5.62 21.25 -4.76
N VAL A 353 -6.40 22.24 -4.32
CA VAL A 353 -6.48 22.67 -2.93
C VAL A 353 -7.90 22.45 -2.44
N ARG A 354 -8.06 21.52 -1.51
CA ARG A 354 -9.35 21.09 -0.96
C ARG A 354 -9.61 21.82 0.34
N ILE A 355 -10.81 22.37 0.49
CA ILE A 355 -11.24 23.12 1.66
C ILE A 355 -12.47 22.40 2.20
N SER A 356 -12.38 21.85 3.41
CA SER A 356 -13.50 21.12 4.04
C SER A 356 -14.11 21.93 5.18
N GLY A 357 -15.43 21.87 5.31
CA GLY A 357 -16.19 22.58 6.35
C GLY A 357 -17.71 22.59 6.11
N ASP A 358 -18.50 22.97 7.11
CA ASP A 358 -19.96 22.74 7.07
C ASP A 358 -20.76 23.82 6.32
N ASN A 359 -20.34 25.09 6.39
CA ASN A 359 -21.07 26.21 5.78
C ASN A 359 -20.53 26.54 4.37
N ILE A 360 -21.40 26.41 3.36
CA ILE A 360 -21.13 26.62 1.92
C ILE A 360 -20.64 28.04 1.63
N GLN A 361 -21.24 29.06 2.24
CA GLN A 361 -20.87 30.46 1.99
C GLN A 361 -19.45 30.74 2.50
N LYS A 362 -19.12 30.19 3.68
CA LYS A 362 -17.77 30.33 4.22
C LYS A 362 -16.73 29.52 3.45
N LEU A 363 -17.09 28.35 2.93
CA LEU A 363 -16.24 27.60 2.00
C LEU A 363 -15.89 28.45 0.77
N ARG A 364 -16.88 29.14 0.18
CA ARG A 364 -16.64 30.03 -0.97
C ARG A 364 -15.74 31.21 -0.64
N GLU A 365 -15.94 31.86 0.51
CA GLU A 365 -15.06 32.96 0.95
C GLU A 365 -13.59 32.52 1.04
N ILE A 366 -13.34 31.34 1.63
CA ILE A 366 -11.98 30.78 1.72
C ILE A 366 -11.49 30.35 0.33
N GLY A 367 -12.38 29.75 -0.48
CA GLY A 367 -12.11 29.34 -1.86
C GLY A 367 -11.67 30.50 -2.75
N GLU A 368 -12.31 31.66 -2.65
CA GLU A 368 -11.93 32.86 -3.40
C GLU A 368 -10.58 33.42 -2.96
N GLN A 369 -10.24 33.34 -1.66
CA GLN A 369 -8.91 33.71 -1.17
C GLN A 369 -7.83 32.79 -1.77
N VAL A 370 -8.06 31.47 -1.75
CA VAL A 370 -7.15 30.48 -2.34
C VAL A 370 -7.04 30.65 -3.86
N LYS A 371 -8.17 30.90 -4.54
CA LYS A 371 -8.24 31.17 -5.99
C LYS A 371 -7.45 32.43 -6.36
N ALA A 372 -7.53 33.49 -5.56
CA ALA A 372 -6.76 34.72 -5.76
C ALA A 372 -5.24 34.47 -5.61
N ILE A 373 -4.83 33.68 -4.61
CA ILE A 373 -3.42 33.28 -4.43
C ILE A 373 -2.92 32.52 -5.65
N LEU A 374 -3.67 31.51 -6.10
CA LEU A 374 -3.33 30.72 -7.28
C LEU A 374 -3.18 31.60 -8.53
N LYS A 375 -4.17 32.45 -8.83
CA LYS A 375 -4.16 33.36 -9.99
C LYS A 375 -3.02 34.39 -9.96
N SER A 376 -2.52 34.76 -8.77
CA SER A 376 -1.40 35.68 -8.65
C SER A 376 -0.06 35.10 -9.14
N LYS A 377 0.05 33.76 -9.20
CA LYS A 377 1.29 33.08 -9.58
C LYS A 377 1.37 32.86 -11.08
N PRO A 378 2.52 33.19 -11.71
CA PRO A 378 2.67 33.13 -13.16
C PRO A 378 2.56 31.72 -13.73
N GLY A 379 2.85 30.68 -12.93
CA GLY A 379 2.80 29.27 -13.31
C GLY A 379 1.40 28.61 -13.30
N SER A 380 0.39 29.29 -12.76
CA SER A 380 -0.99 28.78 -12.76
C SER A 380 -1.66 28.97 -14.14
N TYR A 381 -2.45 27.99 -14.54
CA TYR A 381 -3.31 28.04 -15.72
C TYR A 381 -4.70 27.53 -15.34
N LEU A 382 -5.74 28.07 -15.99
CA LEU A 382 -7.12 27.57 -15.87
C LEU A 382 -7.55 27.33 -14.41
N VAL A 383 -7.49 28.38 -13.58
CA VAL A 383 -7.84 28.28 -12.15
C VAL A 383 -9.35 28.39 -11.97
N HIS A 384 -9.98 27.32 -11.48
CA HIS A 384 -11.43 27.24 -11.25
C HIS A 384 -11.76 26.45 -9.98
N ASP A 385 -13.03 26.39 -9.61
CA ASP A 385 -13.50 25.56 -8.50
C ASP A 385 -14.45 24.46 -8.98
N ASP A 386 -14.72 23.49 -8.10
CA ASP A 386 -15.56 22.33 -8.41
C ASP A 386 -17.05 22.50 -8.02
N PHE A 387 -17.45 23.63 -7.43
CA PHE A 387 -18.85 23.94 -7.14
C PHE A 387 -19.62 24.44 -8.37
N HIS A 388 -18.89 24.86 -9.42
CA HIS A 388 -19.43 25.42 -10.66
C HIS A 388 -20.27 26.68 -10.39
N GLU A 389 -20.86 27.26 -11.44
CA GLU A 389 -21.69 28.45 -11.30
C GLU A 389 -22.99 28.16 -10.56
N ASP A 390 -23.47 29.15 -9.81
CA ASP A 390 -24.82 29.13 -9.27
C ASP A 390 -25.82 29.20 -10.41
N PHE A 391 -26.89 28.42 -10.31
CA PHE A 391 -27.96 28.47 -11.28
C PHE A 391 -29.18 29.15 -10.68
N TYR A 392 -29.93 29.79 -11.56
CA TYR A 392 -31.15 30.47 -11.19
C TYR A 392 -32.28 29.45 -11.09
N GLY A 393 -32.78 29.25 -9.87
CA GLY A 393 -33.88 28.36 -9.56
C GLY A 393 -35.12 29.14 -9.14
N VAL A 394 -36.17 28.38 -8.83
CA VAL A 394 -37.40 28.92 -8.26
C VAL A 394 -37.62 28.23 -6.92
N ASN A 395 -37.63 29.00 -5.84
CA ASN A 395 -37.91 28.52 -4.50
C ASN A 395 -39.41 28.60 -4.23
N ILE A 396 -40.00 27.46 -3.83
CA ILE A 396 -41.42 27.34 -3.52
C ILE A 396 -41.57 27.13 -2.02
N LYS A 397 -41.96 28.19 -1.31
CA LYS A 397 -42.16 28.16 0.14
C LYS A 397 -43.65 28.11 0.46
N LEU A 398 -44.10 27.04 1.11
CA LEU A 398 -45.50 26.92 1.52
C LEU A 398 -45.86 27.99 2.57
N LYS A 399 -47.03 28.60 2.40
CA LYS A 399 -47.63 29.52 3.37
C LYS A 399 -48.24 28.72 4.52
N GLU A 400 -48.37 29.32 5.71
CA GLU A 400 -48.91 28.63 6.90
C GLU A 400 -50.33 28.09 6.71
N ASN A 401 -51.14 28.75 5.88
CA ASN A 401 -52.50 28.32 5.54
C ASN A 401 -52.54 27.07 4.64
N ALA A 402 -51.48 26.76 3.91
CA ALA A 402 -51.43 25.58 3.04
C ALA A 402 -51.47 24.27 3.83
N ALA A 403 -50.75 24.21 4.96
CA ALA A 403 -50.77 23.05 5.85
C ALA A 403 -52.17 22.79 6.44
N ARG A 404 -52.96 23.85 6.69
CA ARG A 404 -54.35 23.73 7.18
C ARG A 404 -55.29 23.10 6.16
N LEU A 405 -54.97 23.21 4.87
CA LEU A 405 -55.70 22.60 3.75
C LEU A 405 -55.16 21.20 3.40
N GLY A 406 -54.26 20.65 4.23
CA GLY A 406 -53.66 19.32 4.05
C GLY A 406 -52.57 19.27 2.98
N PHE A 407 -52.11 20.41 2.46
CA PHE A 407 -50.98 20.41 1.54
C PHE A 407 -49.68 20.13 2.28
N THR A 408 -48.94 19.16 1.78
CA THR A 408 -47.56 18.88 2.22
C THR A 408 -46.58 19.36 1.15
N THR A 409 -45.34 19.62 1.54
CA THR A 409 -44.28 19.95 0.57
C THR A 409 -44.15 18.84 -0.48
N SER A 410 -44.22 17.57 -0.06
CA SER A 410 -44.13 16.42 -0.97
C SER A 410 -45.27 16.38 -1.99
N SER A 411 -46.52 16.61 -1.56
CA SER A 411 -47.67 16.57 -2.49
C SER A 411 -47.62 17.69 -3.51
N VAL A 412 -47.24 18.90 -3.08
CA VAL A 412 -47.08 20.05 -3.98
C VAL A 412 -45.91 19.84 -4.94
N SER A 413 -44.76 19.37 -4.44
CA SER A 413 -43.59 19.07 -5.27
C SER A 413 -43.90 18.01 -6.33
N GLN A 414 -44.66 16.96 -5.99
CA GLN A 414 -45.01 15.90 -6.95
C GLN A 414 -45.95 16.39 -8.06
N ILE A 415 -46.90 17.27 -7.74
CA ILE A 415 -47.81 17.87 -8.73
C ILE A 415 -47.05 18.82 -9.64
N VAL A 416 -46.20 19.69 -9.09
CA VAL A 416 -45.34 20.59 -9.86
C VAL A 416 -44.37 19.80 -10.75
N TYR A 417 -43.75 18.74 -10.21
CA TYR A 417 -42.84 17.88 -10.95
C TYR A 417 -43.55 17.18 -12.12
N THR A 418 -44.73 16.58 -11.86
CA THR A 418 -45.57 15.95 -12.88
C THR A 418 -45.99 16.95 -13.95
N GLY A 419 -46.38 18.16 -13.56
CA GLY A 419 -46.83 19.19 -14.49
C GLY A 419 -45.72 19.69 -15.43
N PHE A 420 -44.56 20.05 -14.86
CA PHE A 420 -43.49 20.74 -15.59
C PHE A 420 -42.49 19.77 -16.24
N LYS A 421 -41.78 18.99 -15.42
CA LYS A 421 -40.72 18.06 -15.87
C LYS A 421 -41.32 16.79 -16.49
N GLY A 422 -42.41 16.31 -15.90
CA GLY A 422 -43.14 15.13 -16.33
C GLY A 422 -42.89 13.91 -15.46
N TYR A 423 -43.92 13.10 -15.29
CA TYR A 423 -43.90 11.84 -14.55
C TYR A 423 -43.93 10.67 -15.51
N VAL A 424 -42.94 9.77 -15.42
CA VAL A 424 -42.91 8.53 -16.24
C VAL A 424 -44.03 7.63 -15.74
N VAL A 425 -45.08 7.46 -16.54
CA VAL A 425 -46.26 6.65 -16.18
C VAL A 425 -46.12 5.19 -16.59
N SER A 426 -45.34 4.93 -17.65
CA SER A 426 -45.05 3.61 -18.17
C SER A 426 -43.85 3.71 -19.10
N SER A 427 -43.32 2.58 -19.55
CA SER A 427 -42.33 2.49 -20.62
C SER A 427 -42.87 1.59 -21.72
N MET A 428 -42.71 2.00 -22.98
CA MET A 428 -43.00 1.17 -24.15
C MET A 428 -41.71 0.64 -24.75
N TYR A 429 -41.73 -0.57 -25.31
CA TYR A 429 -40.57 -1.14 -25.98
C TYR A 429 -40.67 -0.94 -27.49
N GLU A 430 -39.72 -0.21 -28.06
CA GLU A 430 -39.49 -0.15 -29.50
C GLU A 430 -38.36 -1.12 -29.85
N GLY A 431 -38.71 -2.37 -30.15
CA GLY A 431 -37.75 -3.46 -30.32
C GLY A 431 -37.13 -3.85 -28.97
N ASP A 432 -35.81 -3.68 -28.83
CA ASP A 432 -35.05 -3.90 -27.61
C ASP A 432 -34.87 -2.64 -26.74
N LYS A 433 -35.36 -1.47 -27.21
CA LYS A 433 -35.22 -0.19 -26.51
C LYS A 433 -36.45 0.17 -25.70
N SER A 434 -36.28 0.41 -24.41
CA SER A 434 -37.31 0.97 -23.54
C SER A 434 -37.41 2.49 -23.75
N VAL A 435 -38.62 2.98 -24.02
CA VAL A 435 -38.96 4.38 -24.25
C VAL A 435 -39.98 4.82 -23.21
N ASP A 436 -39.64 5.84 -22.43
CA ASP A 436 -40.51 6.31 -21.34
C ASP A 436 -41.73 7.08 -21.89
N ILE A 437 -42.93 6.67 -21.45
CA ILE A 437 -44.18 7.41 -21.63
C ILE A 437 -44.31 8.39 -20.46
N VAL A 438 -44.23 9.68 -20.76
CA VAL A 438 -44.20 10.75 -19.75
C VAL A 438 -45.51 11.54 -19.74
N LEU A 439 -46.19 11.58 -18.60
CA LEU A 439 -47.32 12.46 -18.33
C LEU A 439 -46.80 13.84 -17.90
N ARG A 440 -47.19 14.89 -18.63
CA ARG A 440 -46.81 16.28 -18.34
C ARG A 440 -47.83 17.25 -18.91
N MET A 441 -47.83 18.50 -18.42
CA MET A 441 -48.69 19.55 -18.98
C MET A 441 -48.24 19.94 -20.39
N ASP A 442 -49.17 20.51 -21.15
CA ASP A 442 -48.88 21.08 -22.47
C ASP A 442 -47.74 22.09 -22.38
N SER A 443 -46.87 22.07 -23.39
CA SER A 443 -45.74 22.97 -23.57
C SER A 443 -46.07 24.44 -23.27
N VAL A 444 -47.20 24.94 -23.78
CA VAL A 444 -47.63 26.35 -23.64
C VAL A 444 -47.94 26.73 -22.19
N LYS A 445 -48.30 25.78 -21.32
CA LYS A 445 -48.68 26.00 -19.92
C LYS A 445 -47.53 25.73 -18.94
N ARG A 446 -46.27 25.79 -19.40
CA ARG A 446 -45.09 25.54 -18.57
C ARG A 446 -43.86 26.32 -19.00
N GLU A 447 -44.03 27.38 -19.78
CA GLU A 447 -42.89 28.16 -20.31
C GLU A 447 -42.51 29.30 -19.36
N SER A 448 -43.46 29.81 -18.58
CA SER A 448 -43.29 30.99 -17.74
C SER A 448 -43.43 30.69 -16.25
N LEU A 449 -42.89 31.60 -15.43
CA LEU A 449 -43.08 31.57 -13.97
C LEU A 449 -44.56 31.76 -13.60
N GLN A 450 -45.29 32.55 -14.38
CA GLN A 450 -46.73 32.75 -14.20
C GLN A 450 -47.52 31.45 -14.39
N ASP A 451 -47.07 30.56 -15.28
CA ASP A 451 -47.70 29.24 -15.44
C ASP A 451 -47.53 28.39 -14.17
N LEU A 452 -46.37 28.48 -13.52
CA LEU A 452 -46.10 27.81 -12.25
C LEU A 452 -46.97 28.38 -11.11
N GLU A 453 -47.19 29.69 -11.09
CA GLU A 453 -48.09 30.33 -10.12
C GLU A 453 -49.56 29.93 -10.30
N ASN A 454 -49.97 29.66 -11.54
CA ASN A 454 -51.34 29.38 -11.94
C ASN A 454 -51.67 27.88 -12.02
N ILE A 455 -50.74 26.99 -11.66
CA ILE A 455 -51.03 25.55 -11.58
C ILE A 455 -52.05 25.29 -10.46
N TYR A 456 -53.09 24.54 -10.78
CA TYR A 456 -54.11 24.15 -9.80
C TYR A 456 -53.67 22.89 -9.06
N VAL A 457 -53.71 22.96 -7.73
CA VAL A 457 -53.41 21.86 -6.82
C VAL A 457 -54.68 21.54 -6.03
N GLU A 458 -55.08 20.27 -6.04
CA GLU A 458 -56.28 19.81 -5.33
C GLU A 458 -55.97 19.58 -3.84
N SER A 459 -56.79 20.16 -2.96
CA SER A 459 -56.66 19.95 -1.52
C SER A 459 -57.04 18.51 -1.14
N PRO A 460 -56.17 17.75 -0.45
CA PRO A 460 -56.49 16.41 0.01
C PRO A 460 -57.63 16.36 1.05
N VAL A 461 -57.91 17.49 1.71
CA VAL A 461 -58.91 17.59 2.79
C VAL A 461 -60.25 18.05 2.26
N THR A 462 -60.26 19.02 1.33
CA THR A 462 -61.52 19.65 0.86
C THR A 462 -61.89 19.29 -0.58
N GLY A 463 -60.99 18.67 -1.36
CA GLY A 463 -61.19 18.40 -2.79
C GLY A 463 -61.23 19.67 -3.67
N ALA A 464 -60.94 20.84 -3.10
CA ALA A 464 -60.96 22.09 -3.83
C ALA A 464 -59.66 22.29 -4.63
N SER A 465 -59.78 22.67 -5.91
CA SER A 465 -58.66 23.04 -6.76
C SER A 465 -58.24 24.49 -6.52
N ILE A 466 -57.02 24.69 -6.02
CA ILE A 466 -56.50 26.00 -5.59
C ILE A 466 -55.23 26.31 -6.39
N PRO A 467 -55.08 27.53 -6.96
CA PRO A 467 -53.86 27.89 -7.67
C PRO A 467 -52.67 28.01 -6.71
N LEU A 468 -51.49 27.55 -7.14
CA LEU A 468 -50.30 27.44 -6.29
C LEU A 468 -49.92 28.76 -5.60
N ARG A 469 -50.09 29.92 -6.26
CA ARG A 469 -49.85 31.25 -5.67
C ARG A 469 -50.63 31.55 -4.38
N GLN A 470 -51.79 30.92 -4.17
CA GLN A 470 -52.59 31.14 -2.95
C GLN A 470 -52.06 30.37 -1.74
N ILE A 471 -51.30 29.29 -1.97
CA ILE A 471 -50.81 28.37 -0.93
C ILE A 471 -49.28 28.35 -0.81
N ALA A 472 -48.55 28.86 -1.80
CA ALA A 472 -47.10 28.98 -1.79
C ALA A 472 -46.66 30.39 -2.18
N GLU A 473 -45.55 30.83 -1.61
CA GLU A 473 -44.74 31.96 -2.07
C GLU A 473 -43.70 31.42 -3.04
N ILE A 474 -43.75 31.92 -4.27
CA ILE A 474 -42.85 31.51 -5.35
C ILE A 474 -41.90 32.69 -5.56
N SER A 475 -40.62 32.45 -5.30
CA SER A 475 -39.59 33.48 -5.43
C SER A 475 -38.43 32.92 -6.26
N PRO A 476 -37.88 33.71 -7.20
CA PRO A 476 -36.64 33.33 -7.84
C PRO A 476 -35.49 33.32 -6.83
N ASP A 477 -34.62 32.32 -6.90
CA ASP A 477 -33.53 32.14 -5.93
C ASP A 477 -32.28 31.55 -6.58
N TRP A 478 -31.10 31.97 -6.11
CA TRP A 478 -29.84 31.43 -6.58
C TRP A 478 -29.50 30.17 -5.80
N GLN A 479 -29.29 29.07 -6.51
CA GLN A 479 -28.99 27.77 -5.93
C GLN A 479 -27.59 27.34 -6.34
N THR A 480 -26.85 26.75 -5.40
CA THR A 480 -25.51 26.23 -5.68
C THR A 480 -25.57 25.10 -6.69
N GLY A 481 -24.84 25.24 -7.80
CA GLY A 481 -24.82 24.28 -8.91
C GLY A 481 -24.42 22.88 -8.48
N ARG A 482 -23.29 22.76 -7.77
CA ARG A 482 -22.77 21.47 -7.32
C ARG A 482 -22.27 21.56 -5.89
N ILE A 483 -22.69 20.62 -5.04
CA ILE A 483 -22.13 20.45 -3.68
C ILE A 483 -21.35 19.14 -3.65
N LYS A 484 -20.03 19.26 -3.57
CA LYS A 484 -19.13 18.12 -3.44
C LYS A 484 -18.99 17.72 -1.97
N HIS A 485 -18.98 16.40 -1.75
CA HIS A 485 -18.75 15.81 -0.44
C HIS A 485 -17.56 14.84 -0.55
N ARG A 486 -16.67 14.88 0.43
CA ARG A 486 -15.55 13.95 0.57
C ARG A 486 -15.58 13.37 1.97
N ASP A 487 -15.56 12.05 2.06
CA ASP A 487 -15.68 11.31 3.34
C ASP A 487 -16.90 11.75 4.20
N GLY A 488 -17.99 12.16 3.53
CA GLY A 488 -19.22 12.63 4.16
C GLY A 488 -19.24 14.11 4.56
N VAL A 489 -18.13 14.85 4.37
CA VAL A 489 -18.02 16.28 4.69
C VAL A 489 -18.09 17.11 3.42
N ARG A 490 -18.76 18.28 3.46
CA ARG A 490 -18.77 19.22 2.34
C ARG A 490 -17.35 19.74 2.08
N SER A 491 -16.91 19.68 0.83
CA SER A 491 -15.57 20.09 0.44
C SER A 491 -15.63 20.88 -0.86
N LEU A 492 -15.00 22.05 -0.87
CA LEU A 492 -14.76 22.87 -2.06
C LEU A 492 -13.32 22.65 -2.52
N SER A 493 -13.12 22.27 -3.77
CA SER A 493 -11.79 22.07 -4.34
C SER A 493 -11.48 23.18 -5.33
N ILE A 494 -10.38 23.90 -5.11
CA ILE A 494 -9.83 24.85 -6.07
C ILE A 494 -8.81 24.10 -6.92
N LEU A 495 -9.05 24.10 -8.22
CA LEU A 495 -8.33 23.34 -9.23
C LEU A 495 -7.49 24.31 -10.06
N SER A 496 -6.25 23.91 -10.36
CA SER A 496 -5.35 24.66 -11.23
C SER A 496 -4.60 23.68 -12.12
N GLU A 497 -4.61 23.99 -13.41
CA GLU A 497 -3.64 23.46 -14.35
C GLU A 497 -2.32 24.23 -14.22
N THR A 498 -1.27 23.68 -14.81
CA THR A 498 0.05 24.31 -14.89
C THR A 498 0.30 24.80 -16.30
N LYS A 499 0.91 25.98 -16.44
CA LYS A 499 1.42 26.43 -17.75
C LYS A 499 2.54 25.52 -18.24
N ASP A 500 2.77 25.57 -19.56
CA ASP A 500 3.88 24.89 -20.21
C ASP A 500 5.21 25.20 -19.48
N ASN A 501 6.00 24.16 -19.20
CA ASN A 501 7.31 24.22 -18.53
C ASN A 501 7.32 24.48 -17.00
N VAL A 502 6.16 24.57 -16.34
CA VAL A 502 6.04 24.59 -14.87
C VAL A 502 5.53 23.25 -14.37
N LEU A 503 6.21 22.65 -13.40
CA LEU A 503 5.76 21.38 -12.81
C LEU A 503 4.72 21.62 -11.70
N PRO A 504 3.76 20.70 -11.51
CA PRO A 504 2.76 20.81 -10.44
C PRO A 504 3.38 20.89 -9.04
N SER A 505 4.49 20.18 -8.82
CA SER A 505 5.29 20.24 -7.59
C SER A 505 5.89 21.63 -7.34
N GLU A 506 6.45 22.26 -8.37
CA GLU A 506 7.03 23.61 -8.30
C GLU A 506 5.95 24.66 -7.98
N LEU A 507 4.80 24.60 -8.67
CA LEU A 507 3.68 25.51 -8.41
C LEU A 507 3.14 25.35 -6.99
N LEU A 508 2.99 24.11 -6.51
CA LEU A 508 2.50 23.84 -5.16
C LEU A 508 3.45 24.35 -4.06
N ASP A 509 4.76 24.17 -4.25
CA ASP A 509 5.76 24.62 -3.28
C ASP A 509 5.84 26.17 -3.21
N GLU A 510 5.50 26.89 -4.28
CA GLU A 510 5.37 28.35 -4.27
C GLU A 510 4.11 28.85 -3.54
N ILE A 511 2.96 28.18 -3.67
CA ILE A 511 1.68 28.64 -3.08
C ILE A 511 1.48 28.18 -1.63
N ARG A 512 2.02 27.03 -1.24
CA ARG A 512 1.80 26.42 0.09
C ARG A 512 2.13 27.37 1.25
N PRO A 513 3.24 28.14 1.24
CA PRO A 513 3.55 29.08 2.33
C PRO A 513 2.53 30.22 2.48
N GLU A 514 1.92 30.66 1.38
CA GLU A 514 0.92 31.74 1.39
C GLU A 514 -0.45 31.25 1.87
N ILE A 515 -0.86 30.06 1.43
CA ILE A 515 -2.11 29.42 1.88
C ILE A 515 -2.06 29.10 3.38
N THR A 516 -0.90 28.67 3.89
CA THR A 516 -0.73 28.35 5.33
C THR A 516 -0.83 29.59 6.23
N ARG A 517 -0.66 30.81 5.68
CA ARG A 517 -0.83 32.07 6.42
C ARG A 517 -2.29 32.52 6.54
N LEU A 518 -3.24 31.84 5.87
CA LEU A 518 -4.65 32.18 5.96
C LEU A 518 -5.21 31.80 7.35
N ASN A 519 -5.92 32.74 7.99
CA ASN A 519 -6.58 32.49 9.27
C ASN A 519 -7.88 31.71 9.03
N LEU A 520 -7.85 30.40 9.30
CA LEU A 520 -9.02 29.53 9.15
C LEU A 520 -9.94 29.59 10.38
N PRO A 521 -11.27 29.69 10.18
CA PRO A 521 -12.23 29.53 11.28
C PRO A 521 -12.21 28.11 11.86
N VAL A 522 -12.62 27.96 13.12
CA VAL A 522 -12.73 26.65 13.78
C VAL A 522 -13.70 25.75 12.99
N GLY A 523 -13.27 24.51 12.69
CA GLY A 523 -14.05 23.55 11.91
C GLY A 523 -13.75 23.54 10.40
N TYR A 524 -12.81 24.37 9.94
CA TYR A 524 -12.34 24.36 8.54
C TYR A 524 -10.93 23.80 8.44
N SER A 525 -10.67 23.03 7.39
CA SER A 525 -9.35 22.46 7.10
C SER A 525 -9.02 22.60 5.62
N ILE A 526 -7.73 22.73 5.32
CA ILE A 526 -7.20 22.77 3.95
C ILE A 526 -6.30 21.56 3.75
N GLU A 527 -6.55 20.81 2.69
CA GLU A 527 -5.73 19.68 2.24
C GLU A 527 -5.28 19.90 0.80
N TYR A 528 -4.12 19.36 0.45
CA TYR A 528 -3.56 19.46 -0.90
C TYR A 528 -3.80 18.16 -1.66
N GLY A 529 -4.52 18.25 -2.78
CA GLY A 529 -4.85 17.16 -3.69
C GLY A 529 -3.92 17.07 -4.90
N GLY A 530 -4.45 16.55 -6.02
CA GLY A 530 -3.71 16.46 -7.28
C GLY A 530 -2.50 15.52 -7.22
N GLU A 531 -1.44 15.87 -7.96
CA GLU A 531 -0.23 15.05 -8.08
C GLU A 531 0.47 14.86 -6.73
N TYR A 532 0.38 15.83 -5.82
CA TYR A 532 0.98 15.75 -4.49
C TYR A 532 0.36 14.67 -3.61
N ALA A 533 -0.98 14.57 -3.59
CA ALA A 533 -1.66 13.51 -2.85
C ALA A 533 -1.31 12.12 -3.41
N ASN A 534 -1.32 11.98 -4.74
CA ASN A 534 -0.95 10.73 -5.41
C ASN A 534 0.52 10.36 -5.14
N GLN A 535 1.43 11.33 -5.16
CA GLN A 535 2.84 11.13 -4.84
C GLN A 535 3.01 10.66 -3.40
N ASN A 536 2.36 11.29 -2.43
CA ASN A 536 2.47 10.91 -1.02
C ASN A 536 1.89 9.52 -0.73
N GLU A 537 0.75 9.18 -1.34
CA GLU A 537 0.10 7.87 -1.16
C GLU A 537 0.98 6.73 -1.67
N VAL A 538 1.79 6.97 -2.71
CA VAL A 538 2.58 5.93 -3.38
C VAL A 538 4.02 5.91 -2.90
N MET A 539 4.67 7.07 -2.76
CA MET A 539 6.07 7.15 -2.35
C MET A 539 6.28 6.65 -0.92
N ALA A 540 5.33 6.87 0.00
CA ALA A 540 5.48 6.39 1.38
C ALA A 540 5.58 4.83 1.44
N PRO A 541 4.66 4.06 0.84
CA PRO A 541 4.83 2.62 0.65
C PRO A 541 6.09 2.20 -0.09
N MET A 542 6.55 2.98 -1.08
CA MET A 542 7.79 2.66 -1.81
C MET A 542 9.06 2.84 -0.97
N PHE A 543 9.12 3.87 -0.12
CA PHE A 543 10.22 4.01 0.84
C PHE A 543 10.23 2.85 1.84
N ILE A 544 9.05 2.38 2.27
CA ILE A 544 8.91 1.18 3.09
C ILE A 544 9.43 -0.05 2.32
N ALA A 545 9.06 -0.21 1.04
CA ALA A 545 9.55 -1.30 0.20
C ALA A 545 11.09 -1.27 0.07
N LEU A 546 11.69 -0.11 -0.21
CA LEU A 546 13.16 0.06 -0.26
C LEU A 546 13.81 -0.30 1.09
N PHE A 547 13.23 0.12 2.21
CA PHE A 547 13.75 -0.23 3.53
C PHE A 547 13.71 -1.74 3.77
N ILE A 548 12.61 -2.41 3.41
CA ILE A 548 12.50 -3.88 3.48
C ILE A 548 13.54 -4.53 2.56
N SER A 549 13.75 -4.02 1.35
CA SER A 549 14.79 -4.51 0.42
C SER A 549 16.18 -4.44 1.04
N LEU A 550 16.54 -3.32 1.67
CA LEU A 550 17.83 -3.15 2.33
C LEU A 550 18.01 -4.11 3.52
N VAL A 551 16.95 -4.34 4.31
CA VAL A 551 16.97 -5.31 5.41
C VAL A 551 17.15 -6.74 4.88
N LEU A 552 16.45 -7.10 3.80
CA LEU A 552 16.55 -8.44 3.21
C LEU A 552 17.94 -8.68 2.59
N ILE A 553 18.49 -7.69 1.88
CA ILE A 553 19.86 -7.71 1.37
C ILE A 553 20.85 -7.87 2.54
N PHE A 554 20.68 -7.10 3.62
CA PHE A 554 21.51 -7.21 4.82
C PHE A 554 21.48 -8.63 5.42
N LEU A 555 20.30 -9.26 5.53
CA LEU A 555 20.17 -10.61 6.07
C LEU A 555 20.84 -11.66 5.16
N ILE A 556 20.68 -11.56 3.84
CA ILE A 556 21.31 -12.47 2.87
C ILE A 556 22.84 -12.36 2.95
N LEU A 557 23.37 -11.13 2.98
CA LEU A 557 24.80 -10.88 3.10
C LEU A 557 25.35 -11.36 4.46
N LEU A 558 24.62 -11.13 5.55
CA LEU A 558 25.00 -11.59 6.88
C LEU A 558 25.09 -13.11 6.94
N PHE A 559 24.19 -13.81 6.25
CA PHE A 559 24.22 -15.26 6.15
C PHE A 559 25.45 -15.77 5.35
N GLN A 560 25.79 -15.10 4.24
CA GLN A 560 26.93 -15.46 3.40
C GLN A 560 28.27 -15.22 4.10
N PHE A 561 28.52 -13.98 4.54
CA PHE A 561 29.83 -13.54 5.03
C PHE A 561 30.03 -13.83 6.53
N LYS A 562 28.95 -13.96 7.31
CA LYS A 562 28.97 -14.21 8.76
C LYS A 562 29.74 -13.16 9.58
N THR A 563 30.13 -12.04 8.97
CA THR A 563 30.79 -10.93 9.65
C THR A 563 30.06 -9.61 9.32
N LEU A 564 29.74 -8.82 10.34
CA LEU A 564 29.06 -7.53 10.15
C LEU A 564 29.92 -6.51 9.39
N LYS A 565 31.25 -6.64 9.47
CA LYS A 565 32.20 -5.73 8.81
C LYS A 565 32.17 -5.88 7.29
N GLU A 566 32.21 -7.11 6.78
CA GLU A 566 32.14 -7.38 5.34
C GLU A 566 30.78 -6.96 4.77
N VAL A 567 29.70 -7.29 5.47
CA VAL A 567 28.34 -6.87 5.10
C VAL A 567 28.22 -5.35 5.00
N PHE A 568 28.79 -4.62 5.98
CA PHE A 568 28.77 -3.16 5.97
C PHE A 568 29.52 -2.57 4.76
N ILE A 569 30.70 -3.11 4.44
CA ILE A 569 31.48 -2.67 3.26
C ILE A 569 30.67 -2.85 1.99
N ILE A 570 29.97 -3.99 1.85
CA ILE A 570 29.13 -4.27 0.68
C ILE A 570 27.97 -3.30 0.60
N ILE A 571 27.18 -3.14 1.67
CA ILE A 571 26.01 -2.25 1.67
C ILE A 571 26.40 -0.79 1.43
N LEU A 572 27.58 -0.35 1.88
CA LEU A 572 28.07 1.01 1.65
C LEU A 572 28.25 1.33 0.16
N THR A 573 28.37 0.32 -0.72
CA THR A 573 28.42 0.54 -2.17
C THR A 573 27.11 1.06 -2.76
N ILE A 574 25.96 0.80 -2.13
CA ILE A 574 24.64 1.25 -2.57
C ILE A 574 24.50 2.79 -2.55
N PRO A 575 24.72 3.51 -1.42
CA PRO A 575 24.64 4.97 -1.43
C PRO A 575 25.73 5.61 -2.30
N LEU A 576 26.89 4.95 -2.47
CA LEU A 576 27.96 5.45 -3.34
C LEU A 576 27.62 5.36 -4.84
N SER A 577 26.78 4.41 -5.24
CA SER A 577 26.32 4.28 -6.64
C SER A 577 25.27 5.32 -7.02
N LEU A 578 24.61 5.94 -6.03
CA LEU A 578 23.53 6.91 -6.25
C LEU A 578 24.00 8.16 -7.01
N LEU A 579 25.28 8.53 -6.92
CA LEU A 579 25.86 9.59 -7.74
C LEU A 579 25.73 9.27 -9.24
N GLY A 580 26.01 8.04 -9.65
CA GLY A 580 25.86 7.60 -11.04
C GLY A 580 24.41 7.62 -11.50
N ALA A 581 23.49 7.18 -10.63
CA ALA A 581 22.04 7.21 -10.90
C ALA A 581 21.53 8.64 -11.17
N VAL A 582 21.85 9.56 -10.26
CA VAL A 582 21.43 10.96 -10.31
C VAL A 582 22.12 11.68 -11.49
N PHE A 583 23.40 11.41 -11.72
CA PHE A 583 24.11 11.94 -12.89
C PHE A 583 23.51 11.44 -14.22
N GLY A 584 23.07 10.19 -14.29
CA GLY A 584 22.37 9.64 -15.45
C GLY A 584 21.10 10.42 -15.79
N LEU A 585 20.27 10.71 -14.78
CA LEU A 585 19.06 11.52 -14.97
C LEU A 585 19.40 12.94 -15.44
N TYR A 586 20.43 13.56 -14.88
CA TYR A 586 20.88 14.89 -15.27
C TYR A 586 21.38 14.95 -16.72
N VAL A 587 22.22 13.99 -17.15
CA VAL A 587 22.74 13.95 -18.54
C VAL A 587 21.64 13.66 -19.56
N THR A 588 20.68 12.82 -19.20
CA THR A 588 19.57 12.44 -20.08
C THR A 588 18.42 13.45 -20.08
N GLY A 589 18.43 14.42 -19.16
CA GLY A 589 17.34 15.40 -18.99
C GLY A 589 16.04 14.78 -18.47
N ASN A 590 16.10 13.57 -17.89
CA ASN A 590 14.94 12.84 -17.40
C ASN A 590 14.50 13.34 -16.01
N TYR A 591 13.19 13.33 -15.78
CA TYR A 591 12.61 13.70 -14.49
C TYR A 591 12.77 12.59 -13.45
N PHE A 592 12.88 12.99 -12.19
CA PHE A 592 12.75 12.05 -11.08
C PHE A 592 11.27 11.78 -10.78
N GLY A 593 10.86 10.53 -10.95
CA GLY A 593 9.49 10.06 -10.73
C GLY A 593 9.43 8.61 -10.27
N LEU A 594 8.27 7.97 -10.45
CA LEU A 594 8.02 6.59 -10.00
C LEU A 594 9.06 5.59 -10.55
N THR A 595 9.28 5.60 -11.87
CA THR A 595 10.14 4.64 -12.56
C THR A 595 11.62 4.89 -12.32
N ALA A 596 12.04 6.16 -12.16
CA ALA A 596 13.39 6.49 -11.73
C ALA A 596 13.69 5.93 -10.33
N PHE A 597 12.73 6.04 -9.40
CA PHE A 597 12.86 5.43 -8.07
C PHE A 597 12.95 3.90 -8.13
N MET A 598 12.15 3.24 -8.98
CA MET A 598 12.30 1.79 -9.22
C MET A 598 13.68 1.44 -9.75
N GLY A 599 14.25 2.27 -10.63
CA GLY A 599 15.63 2.13 -11.08
C GLY A 599 16.64 2.19 -9.94
N ILE A 600 16.48 3.08 -8.96
CA ILE A 600 17.36 3.17 -7.78
C ILE A 600 17.22 1.91 -6.91
N VAL A 601 15.99 1.46 -6.69
CA VAL A 601 15.74 0.23 -5.93
C VAL A 601 16.38 -0.97 -6.63
N SER A 602 16.21 -1.10 -7.95
CA SER A 602 16.87 -2.12 -8.78
C SER A 602 18.39 -2.05 -8.67
N LEU A 603 18.95 -0.84 -8.79
CA LEU A 603 20.39 -0.60 -8.72
C LEU A 603 20.98 -1.09 -7.39
N SER A 604 20.24 -0.97 -6.28
CA SER A 604 20.71 -1.43 -4.97
C SER A 604 21.09 -2.91 -4.95
N GLY A 605 20.35 -3.78 -5.64
CA GLY A 605 20.66 -5.20 -5.76
C GLY A 605 21.81 -5.49 -6.73
N ILE A 606 21.81 -4.83 -7.89
CA ILE A 606 22.83 -5.05 -8.94
C ILE A 606 24.22 -4.67 -8.44
N VAL A 607 24.32 -3.56 -7.71
CA VAL A 607 25.62 -3.04 -7.25
C VAL A 607 26.26 -3.94 -6.20
N VAL A 608 25.43 -4.53 -5.34
CA VAL A 608 25.87 -5.45 -4.28
C VAL A 608 26.52 -6.71 -4.86
N ARG A 609 26.01 -7.25 -5.97
CA ARG A 609 26.57 -8.43 -6.65
C ARG A 609 28.06 -8.32 -6.93
N ASN A 610 28.50 -7.22 -7.53
CA ASN A 610 29.91 -7.03 -7.91
C ASN A 610 30.82 -6.99 -6.67
N ALA A 611 30.33 -6.41 -5.57
CA ALA A 611 31.05 -6.37 -4.30
C ALA A 611 31.09 -7.74 -3.60
N ILE A 612 30.02 -8.54 -3.67
CA ILE A 612 29.98 -9.92 -3.12
C ILE A 612 31.10 -10.76 -3.74
N ILE A 613 31.16 -10.82 -5.08
CA ILE A 613 32.10 -11.68 -5.81
C ILE A 613 33.56 -11.27 -5.55
N LEU A 614 33.81 -9.96 -5.41
CA LEU A 614 35.15 -9.42 -5.12
C LEU A 614 35.62 -9.76 -3.70
N ILE A 615 34.75 -9.62 -2.70
CA ILE A 615 35.09 -9.91 -1.30
C ILE A 615 35.21 -11.43 -1.08
N ASP A 616 34.33 -12.22 -1.69
CA ASP A 616 34.38 -13.68 -1.59
C ASP A 616 35.70 -14.23 -2.14
N HIS A 617 36.14 -13.73 -3.30
CA HIS A 617 37.46 -14.11 -3.85
C HIS A 617 38.63 -13.61 -3.00
N THR A 618 38.50 -12.43 -2.38
CA THR A 618 39.51 -11.94 -1.43
C THR A 618 39.64 -12.89 -0.24
N ASN A 619 38.51 -13.35 0.30
CA ASN A 619 38.45 -14.31 1.40
C ASN A 619 39.00 -15.69 1.00
N GLU A 620 38.74 -16.15 -0.22
CA GLU A 620 39.31 -17.37 -0.79
C GLU A 620 40.85 -17.29 -0.85
N LEU A 621 41.42 -16.18 -1.34
CA LEU A 621 42.88 -15.99 -1.41
C LEU A 621 43.53 -15.96 -0.01
N ILE A 622 42.84 -15.39 0.99
CA ILE A 622 43.36 -15.36 2.37
C ILE A 622 43.28 -16.76 3.02
N ARG A 623 42.18 -17.51 2.79
CA ARG A 623 41.95 -18.82 3.41
C ARG A 623 42.77 -19.94 2.77
N ASP A 624 42.78 -20.01 1.44
CA ASP A 624 43.30 -21.16 0.70
C ASP A 624 44.77 -20.96 0.29
N HIS A 625 45.19 -19.70 0.05
CA HIS A 625 46.55 -19.37 -0.39
C HIS A 625 47.37 -18.67 0.70
N GLY A 626 46.79 -18.38 1.87
CA GLY A 626 47.49 -17.81 3.02
C GLY A 626 48.08 -16.40 2.79
N MET A 627 47.55 -15.65 1.81
CA MET A 627 48.07 -14.32 1.47
C MET A 627 47.74 -13.28 2.56
N ASP A 628 48.60 -12.26 2.67
CA ASP A 628 48.32 -11.08 3.50
C ASP A 628 47.08 -10.31 3.00
N ILE A 629 46.31 -9.72 3.92
CA ILE A 629 45.04 -9.03 3.64
C ILE A 629 45.20 -7.97 2.55
N ARG A 630 46.30 -7.19 2.57
CA ARG A 630 46.54 -6.13 1.60
C ARG A 630 46.81 -6.72 0.22
N THR A 631 47.69 -7.71 0.13
CA THR A 631 48.04 -8.37 -1.13
C THR A 631 46.83 -9.10 -1.72
N ALA A 632 46.05 -9.80 -0.90
CA ALA A 632 44.86 -10.52 -1.33
C ALA A 632 43.78 -9.60 -1.90
N ALA A 633 43.50 -8.45 -1.25
CA ALA A 633 42.50 -7.50 -1.71
C ALA A 633 42.89 -6.84 -3.05
N ILE A 634 44.18 -6.51 -3.22
CA ILE A 634 44.70 -5.91 -4.46
C ILE A 634 44.67 -6.94 -5.60
N GLU A 635 45.18 -8.15 -5.37
CA GLU A 635 45.20 -9.23 -6.39
C GLU A 635 43.78 -9.64 -6.80
N SER A 636 42.86 -9.73 -5.83
CA SER A 636 41.43 -9.97 -6.12
C SER A 636 40.85 -8.87 -7.02
N GLY A 637 41.12 -7.61 -6.69
CA GLY A 637 40.70 -6.46 -7.50
C GLY A 637 41.26 -6.51 -8.92
N LYS A 638 42.56 -6.80 -9.08
CA LYS A 638 43.22 -6.92 -10.41
C LYS A 638 42.59 -8.02 -11.24
N ARG A 639 42.26 -9.15 -10.61
CA ARG A 639 41.64 -10.28 -11.30
C ARG A 639 40.18 -10.05 -11.69
N ARG A 640 39.42 -9.33 -10.86
CA ARG A 640 37.99 -9.10 -11.08
C ARG A 640 37.69 -7.92 -12.01
N LEU A 641 38.66 -7.08 -12.37
CA LEU A 641 38.44 -5.95 -13.29
C LEU A 641 37.78 -6.37 -14.61
N ARG A 642 38.34 -7.37 -15.30
CA ARG A 642 37.84 -7.78 -16.63
C ARG A 642 36.41 -8.33 -16.56
N PRO A 643 36.08 -9.30 -15.68
CA PRO A 643 34.71 -9.79 -15.58
C PRO A 643 33.72 -8.71 -15.14
N VAL A 644 34.06 -7.90 -14.13
CA VAL A 644 33.16 -6.85 -13.62
C VAL A 644 32.93 -5.75 -14.67
N PHE A 645 33.92 -5.42 -15.49
CA PHE A 645 33.75 -4.49 -16.60
C PHE A 645 32.78 -5.03 -17.66
N LEU A 646 32.93 -6.30 -18.04
CA LEU A 646 32.07 -6.93 -19.04
C LEU A 646 30.61 -6.97 -18.58
N THR A 647 30.37 -7.31 -17.31
CA THR A 647 29.03 -7.43 -16.76
C THR A 647 28.38 -6.06 -16.58
N ALA A 648 29.12 -5.06 -16.10
CA ALA A 648 28.64 -3.69 -15.99
C ALA A 648 28.29 -3.08 -17.36
N MET A 649 29.13 -3.30 -18.38
CA MET A 649 28.85 -2.83 -19.74
C MET A 649 27.69 -3.58 -20.41
N ALA A 650 27.56 -4.89 -20.19
CA ALA A 650 26.42 -5.65 -20.70
C ALA A 650 25.10 -5.16 -20.08
N ALA A 651 25.09 -4.88 -18.77
CA ALA A 651 23.95 -4.30 -18.07
C ALA A 651 23.62 -2.89 -18.58
N ALA A 652 24.62 -2.02 -18.71
CA ALA A 652 24.43 -0.65 -19.18
C ALA A 652 23.94 -0.59 -20.63
N VAL A 653 24.52 -1.39 -21.52
CA VAL A 653 24.11 -1.44 -22.94
C VAL A 653 22.77 -2.13 -23.12
N GLY A 654 22.44 -3.13 -22.30
CA GLY A 654 21.15 -3.84 -22.38
C GLY A 654 19.93 -2.92 -22.23
N VAL A 655 20.04 -1.90 -21.36
CA VAL A 655 18.99 -0.90 -21.16
C VAL A 655 19.18 0.38 -22.00
N PHE A 656 20.31 0.52 -22.71
CA PHE A 656 20.62 1.71 -23.49
C PHE A 656 19.63 2.00 -24.64
N PRO A 657 19.12 1.01 -25.40
CA PRO A 657 18.06 1.25 -26.39
C PRO A 657 16.82 1.93 -25.80
N MET A 658 16.51 1.67 -24.54
CA MET A 658 15.37 2.29 -23.84
C MET A 658 15.63 3.75 -23.45
N ILE A 659 16.89 4.16 -23.32
CA ILE A 659 17.26 5.58 -23.17
C ILE A 659 17.08 6.29 -24.53
N LEU A 660 17.53 5.65 -25.61
CA LEU A 660 17.44 6.19 -26.97
C LEU A 660 16.00 6.25 -27.51
N SER A 661 15.11 5.35 -27.07
CA SER A 661 13.69 5.41 -27.46
C SER A 661 13.01 6.70 -26.97
N GLY A 662 13.58 7.35 -25.95
CA GLY A 662 13.06 8.59 -25.41
C GLY A 662 11.72 8.40 -24.69
N SER A 663 11.37 7.17 -24.29
CA SER A 663 10.12 6.91 -23.60
C SER A 663 10.08 7.66 -22.27
N SER A 664 9.09 8.53 -22.11
CA SER A 664 8.83 9.35 -20.93
C SER A 664 8.64 8.52 -19.65
N LEU A 665 8.14 7.30 -19.77
CA LEU A 665 7.91 6.40 -18.63
C LEU A 665 9.15 5.57 -18.30
N TRP A 666 9.86 5.04 -19.28
CA TRP A 666 10.88 4.01 -19.06
C TRP A 666 12.32 4.51 -19.18
N SER A 667 12.58 5.55 -19.98
CA SER A 667 13.90 6.17 -20.11
C SER A 667 14.49 6.61 -18.75
N PRO A 668 13.72 7.17 -17.78
CA PRO A 668 14.26 7.51 -16.47
C PRO A 668 14.81 6.30 -15.70
N MET A 669 14.11 5.16 -15.75
CA MET A 669 14.56 3.92 -15.10
C MET A 669 15.82 3.36 -15.75
N ALA A 670 15.87 3.31 -17.09
CA ALA A 670 17.06 2.87 -17.82
C ALA A 670 18.27 3.76 -17.54
N SER A 671 18.07 5.09 -17.49
CA SER A 671 19.13 6.07 -17.25
C SER A 671 19.78 5.87 -15.88
N VAL A 672 18.95 5.66 -14.85
CA VAL A 672 19.42 5.33 -13.50
C VAL A 672 20.24 4.05 -13.49
N ILE A 673 19.77 2.99 -14.15
CA ILE A 673 20.45 1.69 -14.17
C ILE A 673 21.76 1.77 -14.97
N ALA A 674 21.75 2.31 -16.18
CA ALA A 674 22.93 2.33 -17.06
C ALA A 674 24.10 3.11 -16.47
N PHE A 675 23.84 4.36 -16.05
CA PHE A 675 24.88 5.20 -15.44
C PHE A 675 25.20 4.76 -14.01
N GLY A 676 24.20 4.29 -13.26
CA GLY A 676 24.38 3.75 -11.92
C GLY A 676 25.30 2.53 -11.89
N VAL A 677 25.11 1.56 -12.78
CA VAL A 677 25.96 0.36 -12.87
C VAL A 677 27.36 0.68 -13.41
N THR A 678 27.45 1.60 -14.37
CA THR A 678 28.75 2.05 -14.90
C THR A 678 29.58 2.75 -13.81
N TRP A 679 28.95 3.61 -13.01
CA TRP A 679 29.62 4.28 -11.89
C TRP A 679 29.93 3.32 -10.75
N SER A 680 28.99 2.41 -10.44
CA SER A 680 29.17 1.44 -9.36
C SER A 680 30.33 0.49 -9.61
N MET A 681 30.62 0.13 -10.86
CA MET A 681 31.82 -0.62 -11.23
C MET A 681 33.10 0.07 -10.74
N VAL A 682 33.23 1.38 -11.00
CA VAL A 682 34.40 2.17 -10.60
C VAL A 682 34.51 2.21 -9.07
N VAL A 683 33.39 2.46 -8.39
CA VAL A 683 33.33 2.49 -6.93
C VAL A 683 33.64 1.12 -6.33
N ALA A 684 33.06 0.04 -6.86
CA ALA A 684 33.23 -1.31 -6.36
C ALA A 684 34.69 -1.76 -6.49
N LEU A 685 35.34 -1.51 -7.63
CA LEU A 685 36.71 -1.95 -7.87
C LEU A 685 37.76 -1.11 -7.13
N LEU A 686 37.51 0.19 -6.89
CA LEU A 686 38.47 1.06 -6.19
C LEU A 686 38.20 1.18 -4.69
N THR A 687 36.95 1.40 -4.30
CA THR A 687 36.59 1.73 -2.90
C THR A 687 36.50 0.48 -2.04
N VAL A 688 35.95 -0.64 -2.55
CA VAL A 688 35.75 -1.87 -1.75
C VAL A 688 37.08 -2.47 -1.28
N PRO A 689 38.12 -2.67 -2.13
CA PRO A 689 39.40 -3.20 -1.66
C PRO A 689 40.05 -2.32 -0.60
N VAL A 690 40.00 -0.99 -0.77
CA VAL A 690 40.58 -0.04 0.19
C VAL A 690 39.83 -0.06 1.52
N LEU A 691 38.50 -0.09 1.50
CA LEU A 691 37.68 -0.24 2.71
C LEU A 691 37.95 -1.58 3.41
N TYR A 692 38.10 -2.67 2.65
CA TYR A 692 38.42 -3.98 3.18
C TYR A 692 39.77 -3.97 3.93
N ILE A 693 40.82 -3.38 3.33
CA ILE A 693 42.15 -3.24 3.95
C ILE A 693 42.09 -2.43 5.27
N VAL A 694 41.22 -1.42 5.35
CA VAL A 694 41.12 -0.54 6.52
C VAL A 694 40.28 -1.15 7.64
N ILE A 695 39.18 -1.82 7.31
CA ILE A 695 38.14 -2.24 8.27
C ILE A 695 38.37 -3.68 8.77
N VAL A 696 38.86 -4.58 7.91
CA VAL A 696 39.02 -6.01 8.23
C VAL A 696 40.40 -6.27 8.84
N LYS A 697 40.44 -6.93 10.01
CA LYS A 697 41.69 -7.27 10.72
C LYS A 697 41.97 -8.78 10.65
N PRO A 698 43.23 -9.24 10.83
CA PRO A 698 43.60 -10.66 10.75
C PRO A 698 42.81 -11.60 11.69
N LYS A 699 42.36 -11.09 12.84
CA LYS A 699 41.51 -11.84 13.79
C LYS A 699 40.09 -12.09 13.30
N ASP A 700 39.61 -11.32 12.32
CA ASP A 700 38.26 -11.42 11.78
C ASP A 700 38.14 -12.56 10.74
N VAL A 701 39.25 -12.96 10.10
CA VAL A 701 39.28 -13.96 9.01
C VAL A 701 39.68 -15.37 9.49
N VAL A 702 40.49 -15.49 10.56
CA VAL A 702 40.99 -16.77 11.08
C VAL A 702 40.35 -17.15 12.42
N LYS A 703 39.35 -18.04 12.40
CA LYS A 703 38.96 -18.81 13.60
C LYS A 703 39.88 -20.02 13.74
N LYS A 704 40.78 -19.97 14.74
CA LYS A 704 41.60 -21.10 15.21
C LYS A 704 40.71 -22.30 15.58
N ASN A 705 40.89 -23.43 14.89
CA ASN A 705 40.58 -24.74 15.43
C ASN A 705 41.57 -25.04 16.57
N LYS A 706 41.11 -24.91 17.81
CA LYS A 706 41.68 -25.59 18.97
C LYS A 706 40.51 -26.25 19.69
N TYR A 707 40.31 -27.53 19.48
CA TYR A 707 39.78 -28.42 20.53
C TYR A 707 40.24 -29.85 20.25
N ASP A 708 40.85 -30.41 21.29
CA ASP A 708 41.48 -31.72 21.39
C ASP A 708 40.49 -32.89 21.32
N ASP A 709 41.05 -34.02 20.93
CA ASP A 709 40.47 -35.35 20.78
C ASP A 709 39.90 -35.94 22.09
N LYS A 710 38.65 -36.41 22.05
CA LYS A 710 38.15 -37.71 22.56
C LYS A 710 36.68 -37.65 23.00
N ASN A 711 35.96 -38.67 22.54
CA ASN A 711 34.67 -39.20 22.98
C ASN A 711 33.35 -38.69 22.35
N LYS A 712 32.75 -39.65 21.63
CA LYS A 712 31.33 -39.92 21.39
C LYS A 712 30.58 -39.10 20.34
N GLY A 713 30.14 -39.84 19.31
CA GLY A 713 28.77 -39.76 18.82
C GLY A 713 28.67 -39.37 17.36
N LYS A 714 28.47 -40.38 16.49
CA LYS A 714 28.00 -40.23 15.11
C LYS A 714 26.92 -39.14 15.02
N THR A 715 27.24 -38.00 14.43
CA THR A 715 26.27 -37.18 13.69
C THR A 715 26.99 -36.54 12.50
N SER A 716 26.55 -36.95 11.31
CA SER A 716 26.97 -36.41 10.02
C SER A 716 26.53 -34.95 9.91
N GLY A 717 27.49 -34.03 9.97
CA GLY A 717 27.27 -32.61 9.68
C GLY A 717 27.14 -32.40 8.19
N ARG A 718 25.90 -32.23 7.71
CA ARG A 718 25.61 -31.79 6.33
C ARG A 718 25.97 -30.29 6.16
N PRO A 719 26.48 -29.86 4.99
CA PRO A 719 26.89 -28.47 4.73
C PRO A 719 25.66 -27.54 4.53
N PRO A 720 25.82 -26.20 4.40
CA PRO A 720 24.81 -25.18 4.68
C PRO A 720 23.81 -24.97 3.53
N ILE A 721 23.31 -26.05 2.95
CA ILE A 721 22.32 -26.05 1.86
C ILE A 721 20.90 -25.86 2.43
N MET A 722 20.65 -26.29 3.67
CA MET A 722 19.33 -26.26 4.32
C MET A 722 18.78 -24.86 4.62
N ALA A 723 19.64 -23.87 4.88
CA ALA A 723 19.18 -22.51 5.22
C ALA A 723 18.92 -21.64 3.98
N VAL A 724 19.64 -21.91 2.88
CA VAL A 724 19.36 -21.32 1.56
C VAL A 724 18.06 -21.90 0.99
N ILE A 725 17.81 -23.20 1.22
CA ILE A 725 16.52 -23.84 0.96
C ILE A 725 15.41 -23.23 1.84
N ALA A 726 15.66 -22.89 3.11
CA ALA A 726 14.66 -22.25 3.97
C ALA A 726 14.26 -20.84 3.49
N ILE A 727 15.17 -20.09 2.86
CA ILE A 727 14.88 -18.78 2.27
C ILE A 727 14.19 -18.93 0.90
N LEU A 728 14.57 -19.92 0.09
CA LEU A 728 13.84 -20.28 -1.14
C LEU A 728 12.42 -20.81 -0.87
N ILE A 729 12.21 -21.52 0.24
CA ILE A 729 10.88 -21.99 0.68
C ILE A 729 10.00 -20.83 1.18
N LEU A 730 10.59 -19.77 1.74
CA LEU A 730 9.86 -18.54 2.10
C LEU A 730 9.51 -17.66 0.89
N LEU A 731 10.11 -17.90 -0.28
CA LEU A 731 9.98 -17.12 -1.52
C LEU A 731 9.33 -17.88 -2.68
N SER A 732 8.92 -19.13 -2.50
CA SER A 732 8.21 -19.91 -3.52
C SER A 732 6.70 -19.89 -3.24
N PRO A 733 5.83 -19.47 -4.17
CA PRO A 733 4.44 -19.86 -4.08
C PRO A 733 4.37 -21.37 -4.36
N ALA A 734 4.04 -22.12 -3.32
CA ALA A 734 3.63 -23.53 -3.33
C ALA A 734 4.63 -24.54 -3.93
N LEU A 735 5.34 -25.29 -3.06
CA LEU A 735 5.71 -26.69 -3.36
C LEU A 735 6.14 -27.43 -2.09
N THR A 736 5.17 -28.09 -1.46
CA THR A 736 5.17 -29.47 -0.92
C THR A 736 4.08 -29.60 0.15
N ALA A 737 2.83 -29.68 -0.30
CA ALA A 737 1.81 -30.38 0.46
C ALA A 737 2.00 -31.88 0.26
N GLN A 738 2.92 -32.46 1.02
CA GLN A 738 2.82 -33.88 1.30
C GLN A 738 1.60 -33.98 2.23
N GLU A 739 0.50 -34.52 1.70
CA GLU A 739 -0.76 -34.72 2.42
C GLU A 739 -0.52 -35.61 3.65
N THR A 740 -0.03 -35.02 4.74
CA THR A 740 -0.07 -35.63 6.06
C THR A 740 -1.50 -35.53 6.52
N SER A 741 -2.31 -36.52 6.15
CA SER A 741 -3.64 -36.67 6.71
C SER A 741 -3.52 -36.85 8.23
N ARG A 742 -4.04 -35.89 8.99
CA ARG A 742 -4.02 -35.91 10.46
C ARG A 742 -5.45 -35.87 10.96
N ARG A 743 -5.78 -36.78 11.88
CA ARG A 743 -7.09 -36.82 12.52
C ARG A 743 -7.16 -35.81 13.64
N PHE A 744 -8.22 -35.01 13.67
CA PHE A 744 -8.43 -33.99 14.69
C PHE A 744 -9.74 -34.24 15.43
N THR A 745 -9.70 -34.11 16.76
CA THR A 745 -10.89 -34.10 17.60
C THR A 745 -11.43 -32.66 17.76
N LEU A 746 -12.70 -32.52 18.10
CA LEU A 746 -13.34 -31.22 18.31
C LEU A 746 -12.58 -30.33 19.33
N ASP A 747 -12.14 -30.91 20.46
CA ASP A 747 -11.41 -30.17 21.49
C ASP A 747 -10.08 -29.62 20.98
N GLN A 748 -9.35 -30.41 20.19
CA GLN A 748 -8.10 -29.96 19.57
C GLN A 748 -8.35 -28.81 18.59
N ILE A 749 -9.41 -28.88 17.78
CA ILE A 749 -9.80 -27.82 16.86
C ILE A 749 -10.13 -26.52 17.62
N GLN A 750 -10.88 -26.61 18.72
CA GLN A 750 -11.21 -25.45 19.56
C GLN A 750 -9.97 -24.86 20.25
N GLU A 751 -9.05 -25.67 20.74
CA GLU A 751 -7.80 -25.19 21.34
C GLU A 751 -6.91 -24.49 20.31
N MET A 752 -6.74 -25.09 19.12
CA MET A 752 -5.96 -24.49 18.04
C MET A 752 -6.61 -23.19 17.55
N ALA A 753 -7.94 -23.16 17.46
CA ALA A 753 -8.69 -21.94 17.17
C ALA A 753 -8.37 -20.82 18.17
N VAL A 754 -8.45 -21.11 19.47
CA VAL A 754 -8.18 -20.10 20.51
C VAL A 754 -6.70 -19.66 20.49
N GLN A 755 -5.76 -20.57 20.24
CA GLN A 755 -4.33 -20.23 20.23
C GLN A 755 -3.92 -19.38 19.02
N ASN A 756 -4.46 -19.68 17.84
CA ASN A 756 -3.99 -19.10 16.58
C ASN A 756 -4.88 -17.97 16.03
N ASN A 757 -6.07 -17.73 16.61
CA ASN A 757 -7.00 -16.74 16.09
C ASN A 757 -6.51 -15.29 16.29
N ARG A 758 -6.45 -14.55 15.18
CA ARG A 758 -5.97 -13.16 15.14
C ARG A 758 -6.87 -12.19 15.90
N SER A 759 -8.19 -12.36 15.86
CA SER A 759 -9.13 -11.47 16.55
C SER A 759 -8.98 -11.55 18.07
N LEU A 760 -8.74 -12.76 18.60
CA LEU A 760 -8.45 -12.94 20.02
C LEU A 760 -7.09 -12.34 20.41
N LYS A 761 -6.07 -12.51 19.55
CA LYS A 761 -4.75 -11.90 19.76
C LYS A 761 -4.83 -10.37 19.82
N ILE A 762 -5.67 -9.75 18.99
CA ILE A 762 -5.94 -8.30 19.04
C ILE A 762 -6.56 -7.94 20.41
N LYS A 763 -7.56 -8.68 20.88
CA LYS A 763 -8.16 -8.45 22.21
C LYS A 763 -7.15 -8.61 23.36
N GLN A 764 -6.26 -9.60 23.27
CA GLN A 764 -5.15 -9.76 24.22
C GLN A 764 -4.19 -8.55 24.19
N MET A 765 -3.88 -8.01 23.01
CA MET A 765 -3.06 -6.79 22.89
C MET A 765 -3.78 -5.57 23.45
N GLN A 766 -5.10 -5.43 23.25
CA GLN A 766 -5.90 -4.37 23.86
C GLN A 766 -5.89 -4.44 25.39
N VAL A 767 -5.97 -5.65 25.98
CA VAL A 767 -5.81 -5.83 27.43
C VAL A 767 -4.43 -5.34 27.88
N LYS A 768 -3.35 -5.73 27.18
CA LYS A 768 -1.99 -5.25 27.49
C LYS A 768 -1.85 -3.73 27.32
N GLU A 769 -2.48 -3.14 26.31
CA GLU A 769 -2.53 -1.69 26.10
C GLU A 769 -3.19 -0.99 27.30
N LYS A 770 -4.37 -1.46 27.75
CA LYS A 770 -5.05 -0.90 28.93
C LYS A 770 -4.25 -1.09 30.22
N GLU A 771 -3.51 -2.19 30.36
CA GLU A 771 -2.56 -2.37 31.47
C GLU A 771 -1.44 -1.32 31.46
N GLN A 772 -0.91 -0.97 30.29
CA GLN A 772 0.07 0.11 30.17
C GLN A 772 -0.56 1.49 30.42
N LYS A 773 -1.81 1.71 30.00
CA LYS A 773 -2.54 2.96 30.27
C LYS A 773 -2.69 3.23 31.77
N ILE A 774 -2.97 2.19 32.57
CA ILE A 774 -3.00 2.32 34.03
C ILE A 774 -1.63 2.74 34.59
N LYS A 775 -0.54 2.22 34.02
CA LYS A 775 0.82 2.62 34.43
C LYS A 775 1.10 4.07 34.03
N GLU A 776 0.73 4.47 32.82
CA GLU A 776 0.85 5.86 32.33
C GLU A 776 0.10 6.84 33.24
N ASP A 777 -1.16 6.58 33.56
CA ASP A 777 -1.96 7.46 34.41
C ASP A 777 -1.41 7.54 35.85
N LYS A 778 -0.79 6.44 36.34
CA LYS A 778 -0.07 6.45 37.62
C LYS A 778 1.19 7.31 37.58
N VAL A 779 1.83 7.52 36.41
CA VAL A 779 3.00 8.38 36.31
C VAL A 779 2.65 9.83 36.66
N MET A 780 1.41 10.26 36.38
CA MET A 780 0.94 11.61 36.72
C MET A 780 0.90 11.90 38.23
N LEU A 781 1.02 10.88 39.08
CA LEU A 781 1.15 11.06 40.53
C LEU A 781 2.54 11.54 40.95
N PHE A 782 3.56 11.36 40.11
CA PHE A 782 4.93 11.82 40.38
C PHE A 782 5.14 13.29 39.96
N PRO A 783 6.14 13.97 40.54
CA PRO A 783 6.49 15.32 40.12
C PRO A 783 6.94 15.36 38.67
N SER A 784 6.43 16.32 37.90
CA SER A 784 6.86 16.56 36.52
C SER A 784 8.16 17.37 36.49
N VAL A 785 9.09 16.99 35.62
CA VAL A 785 10.33 17.75 35.36
C VAL A 785 10.26 18.34 33.96
N ASN A 786 10.23 19.67 33.87
CA ASN A 786 10.14 20.41 32.62
C ASN A 786 11.48 21.08 32.33
N VAL A 787 12.09 20.75 31.20
CA VAL A 787 13.30 21.43 30.69
C VAL A 787 12.87 22.28 29.51
N GLY A 788 13.00 23.60 29.63
CA GLY A 788 12.58 24.54 28.59
C GLY A 788 13.69 25.53 28.29
N SER A 789 13.92 25.80 27.01
CA SER A 789 14.77 26.91 26.57
C SER A 789 13.97 27.82 25.65
N SER A 790 14.04 29.13 25.88
CA SER A 790 13.42 30.15 25.05
C SER A 790 14.45 31.16 24.58
N TYR A 791 14.28 31.58 23.34
CA TYR A 791 14.97 32.71 22.75
C TYR A 791 13.91 33.76 22.42
N MET A 792 14.12 34.99 22.87
CA MET A 792 13.20 36.08 22.68
C MET A 792 13.97 37.31 22.20
N TYR A 793 13.48 37.92 21.13
CA TYR A 793 13.96 39.23 20.67
C TYR A 793 13.01 40.30 21.21
N SER A 794 13.53 41.22 22.04
CA SER A 794 12.76 42.35 22.55
C SER A 794 13.01 43.57 21.66
N GLU A 795 11.98 44.06 20.97
CA GLU A 795 12.07 45.22 20.07
C GLU A 795 12.38 46.52 20.82
N SER A 796 11.86 46.67 22.04
CA SER A 796 12.13 47.83 22.89
C SER A 796 13.01 47.44 24.07
N LEU A 797 14.08 48.21 24.30
CA LEU A 797 14.88 48.13 25.51
C LEU A 797 14.46 49.20 26.51
N PRO A 798 14.41 48.88 27.82
CA PRO A 798 14.21 49.88 28.85
C PRO A 798 15.27 50.97 28.76
N LYS A 799 14.86 52.24 28.87
CA LYS A 799 15.74 53.41 28.72
C LYS A 799 15.86 54.16 30.04
N LEU A 800 17.08 54.32 30.55
CA LEU A 800 17.41 55.14 31.71
C LEU A 800 17.81 56.55 31.22
N THR A 801 16.96 57.55 31.43
CA THR A 801 17.26 58.93 31.04
C THR A 801 17.76 59.73 32.23
N VAL A 802 18.98 60.26 32.12
CA VAL A 802 19.56 61.22 33.05
C VAL A 802 19.29 62.62 32.51
N GLY A 803 18.54 63.43 33.26
CA GLY A 803 18.17 64.78 32.84
C GLY A 803 19.34 65.77 32.83
N LYS A 804 19.25 66.81 31.99
CA LYS A 804 20.19 67.94 31.94
C LYS A 804 20.34 68.57 33.33
N GLY A 805 21.58 68.79 33.76
CA GLY A 805 21.89 69.37 35.07
C GLY A 805 21.70 68.45 36.27
N ALA A 806 21.41 67.15 36.07
CA ALA A 806 21.28 66.17 37.15
C ALA A 806 22.53 66.05 38.03
N PHE A 807 23.71 66.47 37.54
CA PHE A 807 24.97 66.50 38.27
C PHE A 807 25.43 67.92 38.67
N GLY A 808 24.61 68.97 38.50
CA GLY A 808 24.90 70.36 38.89
C GLY A 808 25.31 71.29 37.72
N GLU A 809 25.58 72.57 38.01
CA GLU A 809 25.99 73.59 37.02
C GLU A 809 27.39 74.15 37.33
N LEU A 810 28.24 74.29 36.30
CA LEU A 810 29.59 74.84 36.39
C LEU A 810 29.63 76.29 35.88
N PRO A 811 29.96 77.30 36.71
CA PRO A 811 30.16 78.68 36.25
C PRO A 811 31.51 78.85 35.54
N MET A 812 31.50 79.37 34.33
CA MET A 812 32.68 79.69 33.51
C MET A 812 32.70 81.20 33.20
N GLN A 813 33.82 81.90 33.36
CA GLN A 813 33.90 83.33 33.02
C GLN A 813 34.62 83.51 31.68
N TYR A 814 33.99 84.20 30.73
CA TYR A 814 34.56 84.60 29.44
C TYR A 814 34.82 86.10 29.44
N ILE A 815 36.04 86.53 29.10
CA ILE A 815 36.37 87.95 28.95
C ILE A 815 36.14 88.32 27.48
N LEU A 816 35.25 89.27 27.21
CA LEU A 816 34.89 89.76 25.88
C LEU A 816 35.91 90.80 25.41
N ASP A 817 36.03 91.00 24.08
CA ASP A 817 37.06 91.85 23.46
C ASP A 817 36.98 93.34 23.84
N ASP A 818 35.88 93.80 24.44
CA ASP A 818 35.74 95.14 25.02
C ASP A 818 36.24 95.25 26.49
N GLY A 819 36.79 94.16 27.03
CA GLY A 819 37.32 94.06 28.39
C GLY A 819 36.28 93.72 29.46
N SER A 820 35.03 93.42 29.12
CA SER A 820 34.00 93.00 30.07
C SER A 820 34.00 91.48 30.33
N ILE A 821 33.77 91.05 31.57
CA ILE A 821 33.72 89.62 31.96
C ILE A 821 32.27 89.12 31.99
N GLN A 822 31.95 88.10 31.20
CA GLN A 822 30.65 87.44 31.12
C GLN A 822 30.70 86.03 31.73
N ASN A 823 29.90 85.78 32.76
CA ASN A 823 29.81 84.46 33.41
C ASN A 823 28.74 83.61 32.71
N VAL A 824 29.11 82.45 32.18
CA VAL A 824 28.23 81.46 31.55
C VAL A 824 28.23 80.18 32.39
N THR A 825 27.06 79.74 32.85
CA THR A 825 26.89 78.48 33.59
C THR A 825 26.59 77.33 32.64
N VAL A 826 27.31 76.22 32.75
CA VAL A 826 27.10 74.99 31.95
C VAL A 826 26.58 73.87 32.86
N SER A 827 25.36 73.39 32.61
CA SER A 827 24.77 72.27 33.36
C SER A 827 25.46 70.93 32.98
N LEU A 828 25.63 70.01 33.93
CA LEU A 828 26.20 68.66 33.72
C LEU A 828 25.14 67.58 33.97
N PRO A 829 24.85 66.67 33.01
CA PRO A 829 25.23 66.77 31.60
C PRO A 829 24.51 67.96 30.95
N ASN A 830 25.09 68.54 29.91
CA ASN A 830 24.53 69.72 29.24
C ASN A 830 23.25 69.40 28.46
N GLU A 831 22.94 68.12 28.28
CA GLU A 831 21.77 67.60 27.58
C GLU A 831 21.24 66.34 28.28
N ASN A 832 19.98 65.98 28.03
CA ASN A 832 19.40 64.74 28.55
C ASN A 832 20.11 63.54 27.90
N THR A 833 20.77 62.70 28.70
CA THR A 833 21.44 61.49 28.20
C THR A 833 20.62 60.24 28.53
N THR A 834 20.20 59.50 27.51
CA THR A 834 19.43 58.26 27.67
C THR A 834 20.30 57.03 27.42
N TYR A 835 20.32 56.09 28.36
CA TYR A 835 21.02 54.81 28.29
C TYR A 835 20.03 53.66 28.07
N GLU A 836 20.25 52.82 27.07
CA GLU A 836 19.48 51.58 26.89
C GLU A 836 19.98 50.50 27.86
N MET A 837 19.07 49.88 28.61
CA MET A 837 19.35 48.86 29.60
C MET A 837 18.98 47.47 29.03
N GLY A 838 19.96 46.56 28.99
CA GLY A 838 19.77 45.17 28.55
C GLY A 838 20.21 44.90 27.11
N LYS A 839 19.83 43.73 26.57
CA LYS A 839 20.11 43.31 25.19
C LYS A 839 18.84 42.87 24.50
N HIS A 840 18.73 43.15 23.21
CA HIS A 840 17.58 42.74 22.38
C HIS A 840 17.40 41.22 22.39
N ASN A 841 18.51 40.47 22.36
CA ASN A 841 18.50 39.02 22.37
C ASN A 841 18.49 38.49 23.81
N MET A 842 17.38 37.89 24.21
CA MET A 842 17.23 37.21 25.49
C MET A 842 17.22 35.70 25.28
N PHE A 843 18.09 35.01 26.01
CA PHE A 843 18.08 33.55 26.10
C PHE A 843 17.73 33.16 27.53
N ASN A 844 16.78 32.24 27.72
CA ASN A 844 16.41 31.69 29.02
C ASN A 844 16.32 30.17 28.90
N THR A 845 17.01 29.44 29.75
CA THR A 845 16.87 27.99 29.89
C THR A 845 16.53 27.68 31.33
N SER A 846 15.60 26.76 31.56
CA SER A 846 15.17 26.41 32.91
C SER A 846 14.83 24.94 33.03
N VAL A 847 15.11 24.39 34.21
CA VAL A 847 14.66 23.08 34.67
C VAL A 847 13.72 23.31 35.83
N ILE A 848 12.45 22.95 35.68
CA ILE A 848 11.39 23.19 36.66
C ILE A 848 10.75 21.86 37.05
N LEU A 849 10.86 21.52 38.34
CA LEU A 849 10.11 20.44 38.96
C LEU A 849 8.76 20.99 39.45
N TYR A 850 7.65 20.36 39.06
CA TYR A 850 6.29 20.79 39.40
C TYR A 850 5.46 19.60 39.91
N GLN A 851 4.87 19.75 41.10
CA GLN A 851 3.94 18.79 41.69
C GLN A 851 2.57 19.45 41.90
N PRO A 852 1.52 18.99 41.19
CA PRO A 852 0.16 19.44 41.46
C PRO A 852 -0.37 18.75 42.73
N ILE A 853 -0.77 19.53 43.74
CA ILE A 853 -1.23 18.99 45.03
C ILE A 853 -2.73 18.77 44.99
N LEU A 854 -3.49 19.77 44.55
CA LEU A 854 -4.96 19.71 44.56
C LEU A 854 -5.54 18.79 43.47
N GLN A 855 -4.78 18.44 42.43
CA GLN A 855 -5.26 17.57 41.34
C GLN A 855 -5.12 16.07 41.62
N ILE A 856 -4.45 15.66 42.71
CA ILE A 856 -4.24 14.23 43.05
C ILE A 856 -5.55 13.41 43.10
N PRO A 857 -6.66 13.89 43.71
CA PRO A 857 -7.92 13.16 43.71
C PRO A 857 -8.51 12.94 42.30
N LYS A 858 -8.32 13.91 41.40
CA LYS A 858 -8.75 13.82 40.00
C LYS A 858 -7.93 12.75 39.27
N ILE A 859 -6.61 12.75 39.46
CA ILE A 859 -5.70 11.75 38.89
C ILE A 859 -6.07 10.34 39.38
N ASN A 860 -6.31 10.16 40.69
CA ASN A 860 -6.76 8.89 41.25
C ASN A 860 -8.10 8.41 40.68
N THR A 861 -9.02 9.34 40.41
CA THR A 861 -10.30 8.99 39.77
C THR A 861 -10.09 8.58 38.31
N GLY A 862 -9.19 9.25 37.59
CA GLY A 862 -8.75 8.83 36.24
C GLY A 862 -8.14 7.43 36.22
N VAL A 863 -7.27 7.09 37.18
CA VAL A 863 -6.72 5.73 37.32
C VAL A 863 -7.81 4.68 37.54
N ASN A 864 -8.88 5.02 38.27
CA ASN A 864 -10.03 4.11 38.45
C ASN A 864 -10.85 3.91 37.17
N VAL A 865 -11.00 4.94 36.34
CA VAL A 865 -11.59 4.82 34.99
C VAL A 865 -10.78 3.80 34.17
N SER A 866 -9.47 3.98 34.09
CA SER A 866 -8.57 3.09 33.33
C SER A 866 -8.55 1.65 33.87
N LYS A 867 -8.71 1.45 35.19
CA LYS A 867 -8.90 0.11 35.78
C LYS A 867 -10.22 -0.53 35.35
N THR A 868 -11.31 0.25 35.31
CA THR A 868 -12.61 -0.25 34.86
C THR A 868 -12.58 -0.57 33.37
N ASP A 869 -11.92 0.25 32.54
CA ASP A 869 -11.72 -0.05 31.11
C ASP A 869 -10.92 -1.34 30.89
N LEU A 870 -9.87 -1.59 31.70
CA LEU A 870 -9.16 -2.86 31.66
C LEU A 870 -10.08 -4.04 31.99
N ALA A 871 -10.95 -3.91 32.99
CA ALA A 871 -11.92 -4.95 33.34
C ALA A 871 -12.91 -5.21 32.19
N ILE A 872 -13.40 -4.16 31.51
CA ILE A 872 -14.25 -4.28 30.32
C ILE A 872 -13.52 -5.03 29.22
N SER A 873 -12.28 -4.66 28.89
CA SER A 873 -11.50 -5.33 27.85
C SER A 873 -11.21 -6.81 28.16
N LYS A 874 -11.07 -7.18 29.45
CA LYS A 874 -10.93 -8.59 29.86
C LYS A 874 -12.21 -9.39 29.65
N GLU A 875 -13.37 -8.83 29.97
CA GLU A 875 -14.66 -9.48 29.70
C GLU A 875 -14.94 -9.58 28.19
N GLU A 876 -14.59 -8.56 27.40
CA GLU A 876 -14.66 -8.64 25.94
C GLU A 876 -13.75 -9.73 25.37
N GLN A 877 -12.53 -9.88 25.88
CA GLN A 877 -11.64 -10.98 25.50
C GLN A 877 -12.28 -12.34 25.80
N ARG A 878 -12.93 -12.49 26.97
CA ARG A 878 -13.64 -13.71 27.35
C ARG A 878 -14.80 -14.00 26.39
N LYS A 879 -15.60 -12.98 26.05
CA LYS A 879 -16.69 -13.07 25.06
C LYS A 879 -16.18 -13.53 23.69
N THR A 880 -15.12 -12.91 23.17
CA THR A 880 -14.51 -13.30 21.89
C THR A 880 -13.98 -14.73 21.92
N THR A 881 -13.39 -15.17 23.04
CA THR A 881 -12.92 -16.56 23.22
C THR A 881 -14.07 -17.56 23.07
N MET A 882 -15.20 -17.30 23.72
CA MET A 882 -16.40 -18.16 23.63
C MET A 882 -16.95 -18.21 22.20
N GLN A 883 -17.03 -17.07 21.52
CA GLN A 883 -17.51 -16.98 20.12
C GLN A 883 -16.61 -17.76 19.14
N ILE A 884 -15.29 -17.74 19.34
CA ILE A 884 -14.34 -18.50 18.51
C ILE A 884 -14.51 -20.00 18.71
N LYS A 885 -14.64 -20.47 19.96
CA LYS A 885 -14.90 -21.89 20.25
C LYS A 885 -16.21 -22.37 19.60
N GLN A 886 -17.28 -21.56 19.70
CA GLN A 886 -18.57 -21.86 19.08
C GLN A 886 -18.48 -21.89 17.54
N ALA A 887 -17.77 -20.95 16.92
CA ALA A 887 -17.56 -20.94 15.47
C ALA A 887 -16.77 -22.16 15.00
N ALA A 888 -15.74 -22.57 15.75
CA ALA A 888 -14.98 -23.79 15.49
C ALA A 888 -15.87 -25.05 15.54
N GLU A 889 -16.74 -25.14 16.54
CA GLU A 889 -17.71 -26.23 16.69
C GLU A 889 -18.71 -26.29 15.52
N LYS A 890 -19.22 -25.13 15.09
CA LYS A 890 -20.12 -25.04 13.94
C LYS A 890 -19.48 -25.55 12.64
N LEU A 891 -18.24 -25.13 12.37
CA LEU A 891 -17.51 -25.55 11.18
C LEU A 891 -17.17 -27.04 11.21
N TYR A 892 -16.79 -27.57 12.38
CA TYR A 892 -16.49 -29.00 12.56
C TYR A 892 -17.67 -29.90 12.17
N TYR A 893 -18.84 -29.67 12.77
CA TYR A 893 -20.02 -30.46 12.46
C TYR A 893 -20.59 -30.17 11.07
N GLY A 894 -20.49 -28.91 10.61
CA GLY A 894 -20.87 -28.56 9.24
C GLY A 894 -20.12 -29.39 8.20
N LEU A 895 -18.81 -29.58 8.40
CA LEU A 895 -17.98 -30.38 7.51
C LEU A 895 -18.33 -31.88 7.58
N LEU A 896 -18.61 -32.44 8.77
CA LEU A 896 -19.10 -33.81 8.92
C LEU A 896 -20.45 -34.05 8.22
N ILE A 897 -21.36 -33.06 8.26
CA ILE A 897 -22.65 -33.12 7.56
C ILE A 897 -22.42 -33.10 6.04
N LEU A 898 -21.57 -32.21 5.56
CA LEU A 898 -21.26 -32.07 4.13
C LEU A 898 -20.54 -33.32 3.58
N GLU A 899 -19.62 -33.92 4.35
CA GLU A 899 -18.98 -35.20 3.98
C GLU A 899 -20.02 -36.31 3.78
N LYS A 900 -21.05 -36.37 4.65
CA LYS A 900 -22.13 -37.35 4.52
C LYS A 900 -23.09 -37.03 3.38
N GLN A 901 -23.38 -35.76 3.11
CA GLN A 901 -24.16 -35.34 1.95
C GLN A 901 -23.41 -35.61 0.64
N LYS A 902 -22.09 -35.48 0.63
CA LYS A 902 -21.23 -35.88 -0.50
C LYS A 902 -21.32 -37.39 -0.74
N GLU A 903 -21.18 -38.19 0.31
CA GLU A 903 -21.36 -39.65 0.22
C GLU A 903 -22.75 -40.02 -0.32
N GLU A 904 -23.82 -39.35 0.15
CA GLU A 904 -25.17 -39.51 -0.39
C GLU A 904 -25.24 -39.19 -1.89
N ALA A 905 -24.74 -38.03 -2.32
CA ALA A 905 -24.79 -37.58 -3.70
C ALA A 905 -23.97 -38.48 -4.65
N GLU A 906 -22.80 -38.95 -4.23
CA GLU A 906 -21.98 -39.90 -4.99
C GLU A 906 -22.72 -41.25 -5.17
N LEU A 907 -23.36 -41.75 -4.13
CA LEU A 907 -24.14 -42.99 -4.18
C LEU A 907 -25.40 -42.83 -5.06
N LYS A 908 -26.08 -41.68 -5.01
CA LYS A 908 -27.22 -41.39 -5.91
C LYS A 908 -26.78 -41.26 -7.35
N LYS A 909 -25.66 -40.61 -7.63
CA LYS A 909 -25.07 -40.55 -8.97
C LYS A 909 -24.77 -41.95 -9.51
N GLN A 910 -24.14 -42.80 -8.70
CA GLN A 910 -23.88 -44.20 -9.07
C GLN A 910 -25.19 -44.97 -9.34
N ALA A 911 -26.20 -44.82 -8.46
CA ALA A 911 -27.51 -45.45 -8.64
C ALA A 911 -28.22 -44.96 -9.93
N ALA A 912 -28.15 -43.67 -10.24
CA ALA A 912 -28.71 -43.09 -11.46
C ALA A 912 -28.01 -43.60 -12.72
N GLY A 913 -26.68 -43.75 -12.67
CA GLY A 913 -25.89 -44.33 -13.77
C GLY A 913 -26.26 -45.79 -14.04
N GLU A 914 -26.41 -46.61 -13.01
CA GLU A 914 -26.88 -48.00 -13.17
C GLU A 914 -28.30 -48.07 -13.73
N LYS A 915 -29.22 -47.21 -13.27
CA LYS A 915 -30.59 -47.11 -13.83
C LYS A 915 -30.59 -46.70 -15.30
N LEU A 916 -29.68 -45.82 -15.71
CA LEU A 916 -29.52 -45.42 -17.10
C LEU A 916 -29.06 -46.61 -17.95
N ASN A 917 -28.06 -47.37 -17.51
CA ASN A 917 -27.58 -48.57 -18.21
C ASN A 917 -28.69 -49.64 -18.36
N GLU A 918 -29.50 -49.83 -17.31
CA GLU A 918 -30.67 -50.71 -17.32
C GLU A 918 -31.72 -50.23 -18.35
N ALA A 919 -31.99 -48.91 -18.37
CA ALA A 919 -32.94 -48.31 -19.30
C ALA A 919 -32.45 -48.37 -20.76
N GLU A 920 -31.16 -48.16 -21.02
CA GLU A 920 -30.55 -48.28 -22.35
C GLU A 920 -30.65 -49.71 -22.89
N SER A 921 -30.37 -50.69 -22.03
CA SER A 921 -30.55 -52.11 -22.35
C SER A 921 -32.02 -52.44 -22.65
N ALA A 922 -32.96 -51.86 -21.90
CA ALA A 922 -34.39 -52.04 -22.12
C ALA A 922 -34.90 -51.36 -23.41
N VAL A 923 -34.37 -50.18 -23.76
CA VAL A 923 -34.67 -49.49 -25.03
C VAL A 923 -34.13 -50.29 -26.22
N SER A 924 -32.90 -50.80 -26.12
CA SER A 924 -32.30 -51.65 -27.16
C SER A 924 -33.05 -52.98 -27.33
N ALA A 925 -33.67 -53.48 -26.27
CA ALA A 925 -34.54 -54.66 -26.30
C ALA A 925 -36.00 -54.35 -26.71
N GLY A 926 -36.35 -53.09 -27.04
CA GLY A 926 -37.71 -52.66 -27.40
C GLY A 926 -38.73 -52.66 -26.26
N LYS A 927 -38.28 -52.73 -25.00
CA LYS A 927 -39.11 -52.81 -23.78
C LYS A 927 -39.37 -51.44 -23.13
N ALA A 928 -38.66 -50.39 -23.52
CA ALA A 928 -38.77 -49.04 -22.97
C ALA A 928 -38.73 -47.97 -24.07
N THR A 929 -39.25 -46.76 -23.77
CA THR A 929 -39.27 -45.63 -24.70
C THR A 929 -38.06 -44.70 -24.51
N ALA A 930 -37.63 -44.02 -25.59
CA ALA A 930 -36.53 -43.05 -25.55
C ALA A 930 -36.78 -41.89 -24.55
N SER A 931 -38.04 -41.59 -24.22
CA SER A 931 -38.42 -40.60 -23.21
C SER A 931 -37.92 -40.96 -21.81
N ALA A 932 -37.95 -42.24 -21.44
CA ALA A 932 -37.46 -42.71 -20.14
C ALA A 932 -35.94 -42.55 -19.99
N GLN A 933 -35.19 -42.73 -21.09
CA GLN A 933 -33.74 -42.52 -21.13
C GLN A 933 -33.38 -41.03 -20.93
N LEU A 934 -34.10 -40.11 -21.59
CA LEU A 934 -33.88 -38.66 -21.43
C LEU A 934 -34.14 -38.18 -19.99
N GLY A 935 -35.17 -38.70 -19.32
CA GLY A 935 -35.47 -38.39 -17.92
C GLY A 935 -34.38 -38.86 -16.95
N LEU A 936 -33.77 -40.03 -17.19
CA LEU A 936 -32.66 -40.54 -16.38
C LEU A 936 -31.35 -39.77 -16.63
N ASN A 937 -31.10 -39.34 -17.87
CA ASN A 937 -29.97 -38.45 -18.19
C ASN A 937 -30.08 -37.10 -17.47
N ALA A 938 -31.29 -36.50 -17.43
CA ALA A 938 -31.53 -35.29 -16.67
C ALA A 938 -31.29 -35.51 -15.16
N SER A 939 -31.79 -36.62 -14.60
CA SER A 939 -31.59 -36.96 -13.19
C SER A 939 -30.10 -37.16 -12.83
N LEU A 940 -29.31 -37.75 -13.74
CA LEU A 940 -27.86 -37.90 -13.55
C LEU A 940 -27.16 -36.52 -13.53
N ALA A 941 -27.53 -35.63 -14.46
CA ALA A 941 -27.00 -34.27 -14.51
C ALA A 941 -27.37 -33.44 -13.26
N ASP A 942 -28.58 -33.60 -12.72
CA ASP A 942 -29.02 -32.96 -11.48
C ASP A 942 -28.17 -33.41 -10.28
N GLU A 943 -27.86 -34.72 -10.16
CA GLU A 943 -26.99 -35.24 -9.10
C GLU A 943 -25.52 -34.80 -9.28
N GLU A 944 -25.03 -34.66 -10.51
CA GLU A 944 -23.71 -34.07 -10.78
C GLU A 944 -23.65 -32.60 -10.35
N GLN A 945 -24.70 -31.82 -10.64
CA GLN A 945 -24.80 -30.44 -10.18
C GLN A 945 -24.83 -30.36 -8.65
N ASN A 946 -25.57 -31.25 -7.99
CA ASN A 946 -25.67 -31.29 -6.53
C ASN A 946 -24.32 -31.64 -5.89
N LEU A 947 -23.59 -32.61 -6.45
CA LEU A 947 -22.25 -32.97 -5.99
C LEU A 947 -21.25 -31.80 -6.14
N LEU A 948 -21.32 -31.04 -7.24
CA LEU A 948 -20.52 -29.83 -7.41
C LEU A 948 -20.83 -28.77 -6.34
N LYS A 949 -22.11 -28.53 -6.03
CA LYS A 949 -22.53 -27.59 -4.98
C LYS A 949 -21.99 -28.02 -3.60
N ILE A 950 -22.05 -29.31 -3.27
CA ILE A 950 -21.54 -29.84 -2.00
C ILE A 950 -20.02 -29.72 -1.93
N ASN A 951 -19.29 -30.03 -3.01
CA ASN A 951 -17.83 -29.86 -3.04
C ASN A 951 -17.41 -28.40 -2.82
N ILE A 952 -18.09 -27.44 -3.45
CA ILE A 952 -17.84 -26.01 -3.21
C ILE A 952 -18.05 -25.66 -1.72
N GLN A 953 -19.13 -26.16 -1.11
CA GLN A 953 -19.39 -25.92 0.32
C GLN A 953 -18.34 -26.58 1.24
N ILE A 954 -17.85 -27.77 0.89
CA ILE A 954 -16.76 -28.44 1.61
C ILE A 954 -15.48 -27.60 1.53
N ASP A 955 -15.14 -27.11 0.34
CA ASP A 955 -13.95 -26.28 0.12
C ASP A 955 -14.04 -24.98 0.95
N ASP A 956 -15.19 -24.32 0.95
CA ASP A 956 -15.47 -23.11 1.74
C ASP A 956 -15.34 -23.37 3.25
N TYR A 957 -16.00 -24.42 3.78
CA TYR A 957 -15.96 -24.76 5.20
C TYR A 957 -14.55 -25.18 5.63
N THR A 958 -13.82 -25.89 4.75
CA THR A 958 -12.44 -26.28 5.00
C THR A 958 -11.54 -25.05 5.07
N ALA A 959 -11.66 -24.13 4.10
CA ALA A 959 -10.90 -22.88 4.09
C ALA A 959 -11.19 -22.03 5.34
N ASP A 960 -12.46 -21.92 5.76
CA ASP A 960 -12.85 -21.19 6.96
C ASP A 960 -12.29 -21.82 8.23
N LEU A 961 -12.31 -23.16 8.33
CA LEU A 961 -11.75 -23.89 9.47
C LEU A 961 -10.22 -23.77 9.52
N LYS A 962 -9.52 -23.85 8.39
CA LYS A 962 -8.07 -23.60 8.27
C LYS A 962 -7.73 -22.19 8.72
N ARG A 963 -8.47 -21.18 8.24
CA ARG A 963 -8.31 -19.78 8.64
C ARG A 963 -8.49 -19.59 10.14
N LEU A 964 -9.46 -20.25 10.74
CA LEU A 964 -9.81 -20.12 12.15
C LEU A 964 -8.80 -20.83 13.07
N THR A 965 -8.26 -21.97 12.65
CA THR A 965 -7.28 -22.79 13.40
C THR A 965 -5.82 -22.47 13.12
N GLY A 966 -5.52 -21.76 12.02
CA GLY A 966 -4.16 -21.41 11.59
C GLY A 966 -3.35 -22.59 11.03
N ILE A 967 -4.03 -23.67 10.61
CA ILE A 967 -3.38 -24.85 10.02
C ILE A 967 -3.03 -24.56 8.57
N SER A 968 -1.83 -24.98 8.15
CA SER A 968 -1.31 -24.78 6.79
C SER A 968 -2.21 -25.43 5.74
N ASP A 969 -2.32 -24.79 4.57
CA ASP A 969 -3.11 -25.30 3.44
C ASP A 969 -2.67 -26.69 2.94
N SER A 970 -1.45 -27.09 3.30
CA SER A 970 -0.81 -28.35 2.95
C SER A 970 -1.31 -29.61 3.70
N VAL A 971 -2.18 -29.46 4.70
CA VAL A 971 -2.67 -30.58 5.53
C VAL A 971 -4.10 -30.95 5.11
N THR A 972 -4.32 -32.19 4.72
CA THR A 972 -5.66 -32.76 4.52
C THR A 972 -6.25 -33.17 5.88
N PHE A 973 -7.47 -32.72 6.14
CA PHE A 973 -8.18 -32.93 7.40
C PHE A 973 -9.00 -34.22 7.33
N ILE A 974 -8.92 -35.05 8.37
CA ILE A 974 -9.93 -36.08 8.62
C ILE A 974 -10.52 -35.78 10.00
N LEU A 975 -11.82 -35.52 10.06
CA LEU A 975 -12.50 -35.26 11.33
C LEU A 975 -12.94 -36.58 11.96
N ASP A 976 -12.70 -36.75 13.26
CA ASP A 976 -13.18 -37.93 13.97
C ASP A 976 -14.67 -37.82 14.29
N LYS A 977 -15.39 -38.95 14.27
CA LYS A 977 -16.81 -38.98 14.69
C LYS A 977 -16.90 -38.70 16.19
N PRO A 978 -17.57 -37.61 16.62
CA PRO A 978 -17.67 -37.29 18.03
C PRO A 978 -18.54 -38.34 18.76
N ALA A 979 -18.05 -38.85 19.90
CA ALA A 979 -18.84 -39.70 20.78
C ALA A 979 -19.94 -38.85 21.44
N VAL A 980 -21.20 -39.14 21.13
CA VAL A 980 -22.33 -38.47 21.78
C VAL A 980 -22.67 -39.23 23.07
N ASN A 981 -22.44 -38.59 24.21
CA ASN A 981 -22.87 -39.12 25.50
C ASN A 981 -24.40 -39.19 25.55
N ASP A 982 -24.93 -40.40 25.76
CA ASP A 982 -26.36 -40.73 25.61
C ASP A 982 -27.26 -40.26 26.76
N HIS A 983 -26.71 -39.64 27.80
CA HIS A 983 -27.48 -39.14 28.93
C HIS A 983 -26.90 -37.81 29.44
N MET A 984 -27.42 -36.69 28.96
CA MET A 984 -27.21 -35.39 29.61
C MET A 984 -28.55 -34.89 30.16
N LEU A 985 -28.65 -34.85 31.50
CA LEU A 985 -29.78 -34.29 32.23
C LEU A 985 -29.97 -32.82 31.84
N LEU A 986 -31.19 -32.48 31.41
CA LEU A 986 -31.58 -31.09 31.15
C LEU A 986 -31.56 -30.30 32.48
N PRO A 987 -30.74 -29.24 32.62
CA PRO A 987 -30.77 -28.40 33.81
C PRO A 987 -32.09 -27.62 33.90
N VAL A 988 -32.62 -27.38 35.10
CA VAL A 988 -33.92 -26.69 35.29
C VAL A 988 -33.83 -25.25 34.75
N ALA A 989 -34.77 -24.84 33.88
CA ALA A 989 -34.78 -23.53 33.22
C ALA A 989 -34.64 -22.35 34.19
N ASP A 990 -35.36 -22.38 35.32
CA ASP A 990 -35.32 -21.32 36.34
C ASP A 990 -33.96 -21.19 37.04
N SER A 991 -33.21 -22.29 37.16
CA SER A 991 -31.86 -22.24 37.74
C SER A 991 -30.86 -21.59 36.78
N MET A 992 -31.07 -21.75 35.48
CA MET A 992 -30.21 -21.20 34.43
C MET A 992 -30.44 -19.71 34.21
N SER A 993 -31.69 -19.21 34.32
CA SER A 993 -31.96 -17.77 34.26
C SER A 993 -31.32 -17.02 35.43
N ILE A 994 -31.44 -17.52 36.65
CA ILE A 994 -30.81 -16.94 37.84
C ILE A 994 -29.28 -16.87 37.67
N LEU A 995 -28.68 -17.95 37.16
CA LEU A 995 -27.25 -18.01 36.96
C LEU A 995 -26.79 -17.09 35.80
N ALA A 996 -27.55 -17.01 34.71
CA ALA A 996 -27.30 -16.06 33.61
C ALA A 996 -27.36 -14.60 34.09
N LEU A 997 -28.35 -14.22 34.90
CA LEU A 997 -28.44 -12.87 35.46
C LEU A 997 -27.25 -12.49 36.36
N ARG A 998 -26.49 -13.47 36.86
CA ARG A 998 -25.31 -13.24 37.69
C ARG A 998 -24.01 -13.26 36.91
N GLU A 999 -23.83 -14.25 36.04
CA GLU A 999 -22.54 -14.58 35.46
C GLU A 999 -22.38 -14.17 33.99
N ASN A 1000 -23.46 -13.72 33.32
CA ASN A 1000 -23.45 -13.31 31.92
C ASN A 1000 -22.42 -12.20 31.62
N THR A 1001 -21.62 -12.43 30.58
CA THR A 1001 -20.51 -11.55 30.19
C THR A 1001 -21.00 -10.18 29.70
N ASP A 1002 -22.10 -10.12 28.94
CA ASP A 1002 -22.65 -8.87 28.42
C ASP A 1002 -23.23 -7.99 29.54
N LEU A 1003 -23.90 -8.63 30.51
CA LEU A 1003 -24.38 -7.92 31.69
C LEU A 1003 -23.22 -7.42 32.59
N LYS A 1004 -22.13 -8.18 32.72
CA LYS A 1004 -20.91 -7.72 33.40
C LYS A 1004 -20.28 -6.52 32.71
N ILE A 1005 -20.13 -6.57 31.38
CA ILE A 1005 -19.62 -5.44 30.58
C ILE A 1005 -20.51 -4.20 30.77
N ALA A 1006 -21.83 -4.36 30.72
CA ALA A 1006 -22.77 -3.26 30.91
C ALA A 1006 -22.67 -2.64 32.32
N ASN A 1007 -22.58 -3.47 33.37
CA ASN A 1007 -22.37 -3.01 34.74
C ASN A 1007 -21.04 -2.28 34.93
N LEU A 1008 -19.95 -2.79 34.34
CA LEU A 1008 -18.65 -2.12 34.35
C LEU A 1008 -18.69 -0.80 33.58
N THR A 1009 -19.42 -0.74 32.47
CA THR A 1009 -19.64 0.49 31.69
C THR A 1009 -20.38 1.55 32.51
N LEU A 1010 -21.39 1.15 33.28
CA LEU A 1010 -22.07 2.04 34.22
C LEU A 1010 -21.12 2.52 35.34
N ALA A 1011 -20.28 1.64 35.88
CA ALA A 1011 -19.27 2.01 36.87
C ALA A 1011 -18.26 3.02 36.30
N ASN A 1012 -17.82 2.82 35.05
CA ASN A 1012 -16.94 3.74 34.33
C ASN A 1012 -17.60 5.11 34.18
N ALA A 1013 -18.86 5.17 33.74
CA ALA A 1013 -19.62 6.40 33.62
C ALA A 1013 -19.72 7.16 34.97
N LYS A 1014 -19.95 6.44 36.08
CA LYS A 1014 -19.95 7.03 37.44
C LYS A 1014 -18.59 7.62 37.82
N TYR A 1015 -17.48 6.92 37.54
CA TYR A 1015 -16.13 7.46 37.77
C TYR A 1015 -15.83 8.68 36.88
N ALA A 1016 -16.26 8.68 35.63
CA ALA A 1016 -16.10 9.82 34.72
C ALA A 1016 -16.87 11.06 35.20
N ILE A 1017 -18.08 10.90 35.74
CA ILE A 1017 -18.85 11.99 36.38
C ILE A 1017 -18.08 12.52 37.60
N LYS A 1018 -17.54 11.62 38.44
CA LYS A 1018 -16.73 12.03 39.61
C LYS A 1018 -15.47 12.80 39.19
N ALA A 1019 -14.78 12.37 38.13
CA ALA A 1019 -13.62 13.07 37.59
C ALA A 1019 -13.98 14.46 37.06
N SER A 1020 -15.11 14.58 36.34
CA SER A 1020 -15.61 15.87 35.84
C SER A 1020 -15.94 16.86 36.97
N LYS A 1021 -16.51 16.38 38.09
CA LYS A 1021 -16.74 17.22 39.28
C LYS A 1021 -15.42 17.73 39.88
N LEU A 1022 -14.35 16.94 39.84
CA LEU A 1022 -13.03 17.32 40.34
C LEU A 1022 -12.29 18.28 39.39
N SER A 1023 -12.67 18.36 38.11
CA SER A 1023 -12.11 19.33 37.16
C SER A 1023 -12.43 20.79 37.48
N TYR A 1024 -13.39 21.07 38.37
CA TYR A 1024 -13.69 22.44 38.81
C TYR A 1024 -12.68 22.96 39.85
N ILE A 1025 -11.87 22.10 40.44
CA ILE A 1025 -10.88 22.48 41.45
C ILE A 1025 -9.67 23.12 40.73
N PRO A 1026 -9.23 24.32 41.12
CA PRO A 1026 -8.05 24.95 40.53
C PRO A 1026 -6.78 24.13 40.81
N ASP A 1027 -5.81 24.22 39.91
CA ASP A 1027 -4.52 23.53 40.08
C ASP A 1027 -3.60 24.39 40.95
N LEU A 1028 -3.41 23.96 42.19
CA LEU A 1028 -2.41 24.50 43.10
C LEU A 1028 -1.28 23.49 43.21
N GLY A 1029 -0.10 23.87 42.73
CA GLY A 1029 1.10 23.05 42.75
C GLY A 1029 2.28 23.75 43.39
N ILE A 1030 3.21 22.96 43.92
CA ILE A 1030 4.52 23.45 44.35
C ILE A 1030 5.49 23.25 43.20
N PHE A 1031 6.34 24.24 42.95
CA PHE A 1031 7.38 24.14 41.95
C PHE A 1031 8.72 24.65 42.46
N GLY A 1032 9.78 24.07 41.94
CA GLY A 1032 11.14 24.51 42.22
C GLY A 1032 12.03 24.23 41.03
N GLY A 1033 13.03 25.07 40.81
CA GLY A 1033 13.82 24.95 39.62
C GLY A 1033 15.08 25.80 39.59
N TYR A 1034 15.79 25.63 38.49
CA TYR A 1034 16.99 26.37 38.15
C TYR A 1034 16.77 27.02 36.79
N SER A 1035 17.01 28.32 36.66
CA SER A 1035 17.00 29.03 35.38
C SER A 1035 18.33 29.72 35.11
N TYR A 1036 18.86 29.53 33.92
CA TYR A 1036 19.94 30.32 33.37
C TYR A 1036 19.40 31.27 32.30
N GLN A 1037 19.69 32.57 32.42
CA GLN A 1037 19.25 33.59 31.47
C GLN A 1037 20.37 34.55 31.09
N LYS A 1038 20.30 35.08 29.88
CA LYS A 1038 21.27 36.02 29.33
C LYS A 1038 20.55 37.10 28.54
N GLY A 1039 20.94 38.37 28.75
CA GLY A 1039 20.39 39.54 28.05
C GLY A 1039 19.48 40.44 28.89
N ASN A 1040 19.04 40.00 30.08
CA ASN A 1040 18.35 40.84 31.05
C ASN A 1040 19.35 41.53 31.99
N SER A 1041 19.23 42.84 32.19
CA SER A 1041 20.11 43.61 33.09
C SER A 1041 19.66 43.63 34.55
N LEU A 1042 18.43 43.17 34.85
CA LEU A 1042 17.83 43.26 36.19
C LEU A 1042 17.92 41.96 37.01
N PHE A 1043 18.07 40.80 36.37
CA PHE A 1043 18.11 39.52 37.06
C PHE A 1043 19.44 38.79 36.86
N PRO A 1044 19.89 37.99 37.84
CA PRO A 1044 21.15 37.24 37.74
C PRO A 1044 21.10 36.20 36.61
N GLU A 1045 22.28 35.92 36.04
CA GLU A 1045 22.40 34.94 34.95
C GLU A 1045 21.99 33.54 35.40
N ASN A 1046 22.32 33.14 36.64
CA ASN A 1046 21.89 31.88 37.23
C ASN A 1046 20.95 32.16 38.40
N ASN A 1047 19.77 31.54 38.41
CA ASN A 1047 18.77 31.75 39.44
C ASN A 1047 18.12 30.43 39.86
N THR A 1048 18.11 30.13 41.16
CA THR A 1048 17.33 29.04 41.74
C THR A 1048 16.07 29.61 42.39
N PHE A 1049 14.94 28.94 42.23
CA PHE A 1049 13.68 29.40 42.79
C PHE A 1049 12.82 28.25 43.30
N ILE A 1050 12.01 28.56 44.31
CA ILE A 1050 10.93 27.72 44.80
C ILE A 1050 9.68 28.59 44.92
N GLY A 1051 8.54 28.06 44.55
CA GLY A 1051 7.30 28.81 44.52
C GLY A 1051 6.07 27.93 44.56
N ILE A 1052 4.93 28.59 44.71
CA ILE A 1052 3.61 27.98 44.62
C ILE A 1052 2.96 28.53 43.36
N ALA A 1053 2.51 27.65 42.48
CA ALA A 1053 1.84 28.00 41.25
C ALA A 1053 0.34 27.74 41.41
N PHE A 1054 -0.45 28.79 41.22
CA PHE A 1054 -1.89 28.71 41.08
C PHE A 1054 -2.26 28.83 39.61
N ARG A 1055 -2.87 27.80 39.05
CA ARG A 1055 -3.37 27.77 37.68
C ARG A 1055 -4.86 27.49 37.72
N TRP A 1056 -5.65 28.40 37.17
CA TRP A 1056 -7.08 28.19 37.02
C TRP A 1056 -7.50 28.56 35.61
N ASN A 1057 -7.91 27.56 34.84
CA ASN A 1057 -8.51 27.79 33.54
C ASN A 1057 -10.00 28.10 33.74
N ILE A 1058 -10.36 29.38 33.64
CA ILE A 1058 -11.74 29.83 33.85
C ILE A 1058 -12.68 29.29 32.75
N GLN A 1059 -12.16 29.00 31.54
CA GLN A 1059 -12.96 28.40 30.47
C GLN A 1059 -13.48 27.00 30.86
N ASP A 1060 -12.71 26.27 31.67
CA ASP A 1060 -13.12 24.95 32.17
C ASP A 1060 -14.34 25.03 33.07
N ALA A 1061 -14.57 26.15 33.77
CA ALA A 1061 -15.77 26.32 34.58
C ALA A 1061 -17.05 26.32 33.72
N PHE A 1062 -16.99 26.87 32.51
CA PHE A 1062 -18.11 26.88 31.57
C PHE A 1062 -18.22 25.54 30.82
N SER A 1063 -17.11 25.01 30.31
CA SER A 1063 -17.10 23.76 29.52
C SER A 1063 -17.45 22.53 30.35
N ASN A 1064 -17.04 22.47 31.63
CA ASN A 1064 -17.32 21.35 32.53
C ASN A 1064 -18.83 21.16 32.77
N SER A 1065 -19.67 22.19 32.57
CA SER A 1065 -21.12 22.06 32.71
C SER A 1065 -21.71 21.17 31.59
N TYR A 1066 -21.22 21.35 30.36
CA TYR A 1066 -21.58 20.54 29.20
C TYR A 1066 -20.99 19.13 29.30
N VAL A 1067 -19.73 19.01 29.74
CA VAL A 1067 -19.10 17.70 29.98
C VAL A 1067 -19.88 16.90 31.02
N LYS A 1068 -20.28 17.53 32.13
CA LYS A 1068 -21.08 16.86 33.16
C LYS A 1068 -22.41 16.36 32.60
N LYS A 1069 -23.17 17.21 31.89
CA LYS A 1069 -24.43 16.80 31.24
C LYS A 1069 -24.20 15.63 30.29
N GLN A 1070 -23.17 15.68 29.44
CA GLN A 1070 -22.82 14.58 28.53
C GLN A 1070 -22.54 13.27 29.28
N ARG A 1071 -21.82 13.32 30.40
CA ARG A 1071 -21.51 12.13 31.22
C ARG A 1071 -22.75 11.60 31.95
N ASP A 1072 -23.66 12.46 32.38
CA ASP A 1072 -24.95 12.08 32.93
C ASP A 1072 -25.83 11.35 31.88
N TRP A 1073 -25.85 11.83 30.62
CA TRP A 1073 -26.50 11.11 29.51
C TRP A 1073 -25.88 9.74 29.25
N ARG A 1074 -24.54 9.62 29.25
CA ARG A 1074 -23.87 8.32 29.11
C ARG A 1074 -24.22 7.36 30.25
N LYS A 1075 -24.38 7.88 31.48
CA LYS A 1075 -24.81 7.08 32.63
C LYS A 1075 -26.23 6.57 32.42
N MET A 1076 -27.18 7.44 32.02
CA MET A 1076 -28.57 7.03 31.74
C MET A 1076 -28.63 6.00 30.60
N GLN A 1077 -27.84 6.19 29.54
CA GLN A 1077 -27.74 5.20 28.46
C GLN A 1077 -27.22 3.84 28.95
N ALA A 1078 -26.22 3.84 29.84
CA ALA A 1078 -25.73 2.59 30.44
C ALA A 1078 -26.75 1.93 31.36
N GLU A 1079 -27.56 2.71 32.09
CA GLU A 1079 -28.67 2.21 32.94
C GLU A 1079 -29.75 1.55 32.07
N GLU A 1080 -30.21 2.21 30.99
CA GLU A 1080 -31.17 1.63 30.04
C GLU A 1080 -30.63 0.39 29.34
N ASN A 1081 -29.35 0.40 28.93
CA ASN A 1081 -28.73 -0.76 28.29
C ASN A 1081 -28.68 -1.99 29.21
N ILE A 1082 -28.48 -1.79 30.52
CA ILE A 1082 -28.53 -2.89 31.50
C ILE A 1082 -29.94 -3.50 31.57
N ILE A 1083 -30.99 -2.66 31.54
CA ILE A 1083 -32.39 -3.14 31.57
C ILE A 1083 -32.68 -3.94 30.31
N ASN A 1084 -32.33 -3.41 29.13
CA ASN A 1084 -32.51 -4.09 27.84
C ASN A 1084 -31.78 -5.44 27.79
N ILE A 1085 -30.50 -5.49 28.22
CA ILE A 1085 -29.73 -6.74 28.27
C ILE A 1085 -30.37 -7.75 29.22
N ARG A 1086 -30.89 -7.30 30.37
CA ARG A 1086 -31.57 -8.17 31.33
C ARG A 1086 -32.81 -8.83 30.72
N GLU A 1087 -33.68 -8.02 30.11
CA GLU A 1087 -34.90 -8.51 29.43
C GLU A 1087 -34.55 -9.49 28.30
N GLN A 1088 -33.49 -9.18 27.54
CA GLN A 1088 -33.02 -10.04 26.46
C GLN A 1088 -32.48 -11.38 26.96
N ILE A 1089 -31.70 -11.40 28.04
CA ILE A 1089 -31.13 -12.63 28.61
C ILE A 1089 -32.23 -13.62 29.00
N ASP A 1090 -33.29 -13.16 29.65
CA ASP A 1090 -34.38 -14.04 30.08
C ASP A 1090 -35.09 -14.69 28.86
N VAL A 1091 -35.34 -13.91 27.81
CA VAL A 1091 -35.93 -14.39 26.55
C VAL A 1091 -35.00 -15.38 25.85
N ASP A 1092 -33.71 -15.06 25.76
CA ASP A 1092 -32.72 -15.88 25.06
C ASP A 1092 -32.44 -17.19 25.81
N VAL A 1093 -32.41 -17.19 27.15
CA VAL A 1093 -32.29 -18.40 27.96
C VAL A 1093 -33.50 -19.32 27.74
N ALA A 1094 -34.73 -18.78 27.79
CA ALA A 1094 -35.93 -19.55 27.54
C ALA A 1094 -35.99 -20.12 26.10
N LYS A 1095 -35.52 -19.36 25.12
CA LYS A 1095 -35.44 -19.78 23.72
C LYS A 1095 -34.40 -20.89 23.52
N SER A 1096 -33.20 -20.73 24.05
CA SER A 1096 -32.11 -21.73 23.96
C SER A 1096 -32.49 -23.02 24.68
N TYR A 1097 -33.14 -22.93 25.84
CA TYR A 1097 -33.65 -24.09 26.57
C TYR A 1097 -34.71 -24.87 25.77
N ARG A 1098 -35.71 -24.17 25.20
CA ARG A 1098 -36.73 -24.81 24.34
C ARG A 1098 -36.11 -25.51 23.13
N ARG A 1099 -35.17 -24.85 22.45
CA ARG A 1099 -34.43 -25.44 21.32
C ARG A 1099 -33.67 -26.69 21.74
N LEU A 1100 -32.98 -26.65 22.88
CA LEU A 1100 -32.22 -27.78 23.39
C LEU A 1100 -33.12 -28.99 23.68
N SER A 1101 -34.30 -28.79 24.24
CA SER A 1101 -35.31 -29.85 24.41
C SER A 1101 -35.79 -30.40 23.06
N GLN A 1102 -36.16 -29.53 22.10
CA GLN A 1102 -36.65 -29.94 20.79
C GLN A 1102 -35.60 -30.72 19.98
N TYR A 1103 -34.33 -30.31 20.05
CA TYR A 1103 -33.26 -31.02 19.36
C TYR A 1103 -32.91 -32.35 20.03
N ALA A 1104 -33.09 -32.49 21.35
CA ALA A 1104 -32.97 -33.80 22.01
C ALA A 1104 -34.01 -34.79 21.48
N ASP A 1105 -35.26 -34.36 21.32
CA ASP A 1105 -36.32 -35.17 20.71
C ASP A 1105 -35.98 -35.52 19.26
N LEU A 1106 -35.50 -34.55 18.48
CA LEU A 1106 -35.10 -34.74 17.08
C LEU A 1106 -33.96 -35.76 16.93
N ILE A 1107 -32.95 -35.73 17.81
CA ILE A 1107 -31.87 -36.72 17.84
C ILE A 1107 -32.43 -38.13 18.07
N SER A 1108 -33.41 -38.28 18.98
CA SER A 1108 -34.03 -39.59 19.25
C SER A 1108 -34.75 -40.16 18.03
N VAL A 1109 -35.43 -39.29 17.25
CA VAL A 1109 -36.13 -39.67 16.01
C VAL A 1109 -35.14 -39.96 14.88
N ALA A 1110 -34.14 -39.10 14.67
CA ALA A 1110 -33.10 -39.30 13.66
C ALA A 1110 -32.32 -40.60 13.89
N ARG A 1111 -32.04 -40.96 15.16
CA ARG A 1111 -31.39 -42.22 15.50
C ARG A 1111 -32.25 -43.44 15.15
N LYS A 1112 -33.56 -43.40 15.40
CA LYS A 1112 -34.49 -44.45 14.95
C LYS A 1112 -34.46 -44.58 13.42
N ALA A 1113 -34.46 -43.47 12.70
CA ALA A 1113 -34.37 -43.47 11.23
C ALA A 1113 -33.07 -44.12 10.73
N VAL A 1114 -31.92 -43.78 11.32
CA VAL A 1114 -30.63 -44.43 10.98
C VAL A 1114 -30.69 -45.94 11.23
N ASN A 1115 -31.23 -46.38 12.37
CA ASN A 1115 -31.35 -47.81 12.66
C ASN A 1115 -32.25 -48.54 11.65
N TYR A 1116 -33.40 -47.95 11.27
CA TYR A 1116 -34.28 -48.53 10.24
C TYR A 1116 -33.60 -48.58 8.87
N ARG A 1117 -32.86 -47.54 8.46
CA ARG A 1117 -32.12 -47.53 7.19
C ARG A 1117 -30.96 -48.53 7.17
N LYS A 1118 -30.35 -48.83 8.33
CA LYS A 1118 -29.32 -49.89 8.44
C LYS A 1118 -29.91 -51.28 8.24
N GLU A 1119 -31.09 -51.56 8.83
CA GLU A 1119 -31.78 -52.83 8.61
C GLU A 1119 -32.27 -52.97 7.16
N GLU A 1120 -32.81 -51.89 6.56
CA GLU A 1120 -33.19 -51.86 5.14
C GLU A 1120 -32.00 -52.16 4.23
N LEU A 1121 -30.85 -51.52 4.46
CA LEU A 1121 -29.63 -51.78 3.68
C LEU A 1121 -29.18 -53.24 3.78
N LYS A 1122 -29.34 -53.87 4.95
CA LYS A 1122 -29.03 -55.28 5.15
C LYS A 1122 -29.96 -56.18 4.32
N VAL A 1123 -31.26 -55.89 4.33
CA VAL A 1123 -32.25 -56.63 3.52
C VAL A 1123 -31.98 -56.47 2.02
N GLU A 1124 -31.66 -55.27 1.55
CA GLU A 1124 -31.34 -55.03 0.14
C GLU A 1124 -30.00 -55.65 -0.28
N ALA A 1125 -29.01 -55.68 0.61
CA ALA A 1125 -27.75 -56.41 0.39
C ALA A 1125 -27.99 -57.92 0.24
N ASP A 1126 -28.82 -58.51 1.11
CA ASP A 1126 -29.16 -59.94 1.06
C ASP A 1126 -29.90 -60.29 -0.24
N LYS A 1127 -30.85 -59.44 -0.69
CA LYS A 1127 -31.55 -59.61 -1.98
C LYS A 1127 -30.61 -59.51 -3.19
N GLN A 1128 -29.69 -58.53 -3.18
CA GLN A 1128 -28.70 -58.37 -4.25
C GLN A 1128 -27.78 -59.59 -4.33
N SER A 1129 -27.30 -60.09 -3.19
CA SER A 1129 -26.44 -61.29 -3.15
C SER A 1129 -27.17 -62.56 -3.63
N SER A 1130 -28.49 -62.59 -3.50
CA SER A 1130 -29.37 -63.67 -3.98
C SER A 1130 -29.82 -63.50 -5.44
N GLY A 1131 -29.40 -62.43 -6.12
CA GLY A 1131 -29.81 -62.10 -7.49
C GLY A 1131 -31.27 -61.67 -7.64
N LEU A 1132 -31.94 -61.32 -6.53
CA LEU A 1132 -33.35 -60.93 -6.49
C LEU A 1132 -33.55 -59.41 -6.65
N ASN A 1133 -32.47 -58.62 -6.67
CA ASN A 1133 -32.55 -57.18 -6.83
C ASN A 1133 -31.42 -56.60 -7.70
N ASN A 1134 -31.69 -55.48 -8.36
CA ASN A 1134 -30.75 -54.74 -9.21
C ASN A 1134 -29.72 -53.97 -8.35
N SER A 1135 -28.53 -53.74 -8.92
CA SER A 1135 -27.46 -52.98 -8.26
C SER A 1135 -27.89 -51.56 -7.88
N SER A 1136 -28.76 -50.95 -8.70
CA SER A 1136 -29.29 -49.61 -8.51
C SER A 1136 -30.13 -49.44 -7.23
N ASP A 1137 -30.85 -50.48 -6.79
CA ASP A 1137 -31.69 -50.42 -5.60
C ASP A 1137 -30.87 -50.57 -4.30
N TYR A 1138 -29.82 -51.40 -4.32
CA TYR A 1138 -28.84 -51.46 -3.22
C TYR A 1138 -28.14 -50.10 -3.02
N LEU A 1139 -27.69 -49.46 -4.10
CA LEU A 1139 -27.07 -48.13 -4.05
C LEU A 1139 -28.05 -47.07 -3.52
N THR A 1140 -29.34 -47.17 -3.87
CA THR A 1140 -30.40 -46.27 -3.37
C THR A 1140 -30.63 -46.45 -1.85
N ALA A 1141 -30.62 -47.69 -1.35
CA ALA A 1141 -30.72 -47.97 0.08
C ALA A 1141 -29.48 -47.43 0.83
N LYS A 1142 -28.29 -47.57 0.25
CA LYS A 1142 -27.03 -47.04 0.81
C LYS A 1142 -27.03 -45.52 0.86
N ALA A 1143 -27.52 -44.85 -0.19
CA ALA A 1143 -27.69 -43.39 -0.21
C ALA A 1143 -28.69 -42.92 0.87
N SER A 1144 -29.78 -43.65 1.07
CA SER A 1144 -30.79 -43.34 2.09
C SER A 1144 -30.23 -43.46 3.52
N LEU A 1145 -29.28 -44.39 3.76
CA LEU A 1145 -28.55 -44.47 5.01
C LEU A 1145 -27.61 -43.27 5.21
N ALA A 1146 -26.83 -42.90 4.18
CA ALA A 1146 -25.93 -41.74 4.25
C ALA A 1146 -26.70 -40.44 4.57
N LYS A 1147 -27.88 -40.25 3.97
CA LYS A 1147 -28.81 -39.15 4.29
C LYS A 1147 -29.24 -39.16 5.75
N ALA A 1148 -29.69 -40.31 6.27
CA ALA A 1148 -30.13 -40.43 7.65
C ALA A 1148 -28.99 -40.14 8.64
N GLU A 1149 -27.75 -40.50 8.31
CA GLU A 1149 -26.56 -40.16 9.09
C GLU A 1149 -26.25 -38.64 9.05
N ALA A 1150 -26.40 -37.99 7.90
CA ALA A 1150 -26.27 -36.53 7.78
C ALA A 1150 -27.31 -35.79 8.63
N ASP A 1151 -28.58 -36.22 8.58
CA ASP A 1151 -29.67 -35.66 9.39
C ASP A 1151 -29.42 -35.84 10.89
N LEU A 1152 -28.84 -36.98 11.30
CA LEU A 1152 -28.44 -37.21 12.68
C LEU A 1152 -27.31 -36.26 13.12
N TYR A 1153 -26.30 -36.02 12.27
CA TYR A 1153 -25.24 -35.05 12.58
C TYR A 1153 -25.77 -33.62 12.64
N ALA A 1154 -26.72 -33.24 11.78
CA ALA A 1154 -27.40 -31.96 11.84
C ALA A 1154 -28.19 -31.80 13.15
N ALA A 1155 -28.89 -32.85 13.60
CA ALA A 1155 -29.59 -32.85 14.88
C ALA A 1155 -28.63 -32.66 16.07
N GLN A 1156 -27.50 -33.37 16.06
CA GLN A 1156 -26.46 -33.29 17.09
C GLN A 1156 -25.80 -31.92 17.14
N LEU A 1157 -25.48 -31.34 15.98
CA LEU A 1157 -24.94 -29.99 15.87
C LEU A 1157 -25.89 -28.97 16.49
N ASN A 1158 -27.17 -29.01 16.10
CA ASN A 1158 -28.16 -28.05 16.58
C ASN A 1158 -28.39 -28.17 18.10
N TYR A 1159 -28.38 -29.39 18.64
CA TYR A 1159 -28.42 -29.62 20.07
C TYR A 1159 -27.20 -29.02 20.78
N ARG A 1160 -25.99 -29.27 20.27
CA ARG A 1160 -24.74 -28.72 20.80
C ARG A 1160 -24.71 -27.20 20.72
N MET A 1161 -25.15 -26.60 19.62
CA MET A 1161 -25.26 -25.15 19.49
C MET A 1161 -26.21 -24.57 20.54
N ALA A 1162 -27.39 -25.17 20.73
CA ALA A 1162 -28.32 -24.72 21.76
C ALA A 1162 -27.73 -24.87 23.18
N GLN A 1163 -26.89 -25.90 23.41
CA GLN A 1163 -26.21 -26.12 24.68
C GLN A 1163 -25.13 -25.08 24.92
N THR A 1164 -24.28 -24.83 23.92
CA THR A 1164 -23.23 -23.81 23.93
C THR A 1164 -23.84 -22.41 24.09
N ASP A 1165 -24.91 -22.08 23.36
CA ASP A 1165 -25.65 -20.82 23.52
C ASP A 1165 -26.13 -20.63 24.96
N LEU A 1166 -26.72 -21.68 25.56
CA LEU A 1166 -27.18 -21.65 26.94
C LEU A 1166 -26.01 -21.48 27.93
N GLN A 1167 -24.87 -22.14 27.71
CA GLN A 1167 -23.67 -22.02 28.54
C GLN A 1167 -23.00 -20.64 28.42
N ILE A 1168 -23.02 -20.03 27.23
CA ILE A 1168 -22.53 -18.66 26.99
C ILE A 1168 -23.43 -17.65 27.70
N LEU A 1169 -24.76 -17.79 27.56
CA LEU A 1169 -25.73 -16.94 28.26
C LEU A 1169 -25.58 -17.06 29.79
N ALA A 1170 -25.29 -18.26 30.27
CA ALA A 1170 -25.01 -18.56 31.67
C ALA A 1170 -23.60 -18.17 32.14
N GLY A 1171 -22.68 -17.79 31.24
CA GLY A 1171 -21.31 -17.40 31.59
C GLY A 1171 -20.39 -18.55 32.07
N ILE A 1172 -20.71 -19.80 31.75
CA ILE A 1172 -19.98 -21.01 32.22
C ILE A 1172 -19.02 -21.60 31.15
N TYR A 1173 -19.16 -21.21 29.88
CA TYR A 1173 -18.44 -21.80 28.73
C TYR A 1173 -16.92 -21.54 28.65
#